data_AF-H2YFZ9-F1
#
_entry.id   AF-H2YFZ9-F1
#
_cell.length_a   1.000
_cell.length_b   1.000
_cell.length_c   1.000
_cell.angle_alpha   90.00
_cell.angle_beta   90.00
_cell.angle_gamma   90.00
#
_symmetry.space_group_name_H-M   'P 1'
#
loop_
_entity.id
_entity.type
_entity.pdbx_description
1 polymer ?
#
loop_
_entity_poly.entity_id
_entity_poly.type
_entity_poly.pdbx_seq_one_letter_code
_entity_poly.pdbx_strand_id
1 'polypeptide(L)'
;LQTGEMFSSGSYPASLCDADVSLHRFALKNPIPTSIEGKDLILTNNHGNASSPFLKKRLTHKPGWMLLLPGGKTYSLHFENAQQFTNTSYNSEFYALGPNDNIIVSQRLTQSPDVMEINGVKSDVELSAPLTATSAHGSAHFDPNSLLFSYVVSGKQEARRKRAISVEDANNQVSRSITPNLYRCYYENCAPPVDPANIPPSRDRPENYQLWSQNSSCMQWKDNKNVVIPSSVTVNGVVTPCWVLVDVPTIEVDSLTVEGVIDFDQSTNVSAVYIVVQGGRLIAGFSPLEPFTHQLVINLRGTHSAPGKIFPGIELGSKVLGCFGGCDLHGKSHNVYKSDLASTVSTGASSITLRDAVDWVAGDEILITTTSYKSQETEKRVISSVSTDMKTLGLDSPLLYRHMGESYPINGKILNMRAEVALLTRNIKIVGEVYDQIDKQAFGARVLVGSSTAQNGDALTVMSISGWARLSNVELLRAGQEGWTESYDPRFAIAYVRTGTVSPGRPSYVIACPIHDSYSTGIGVFGASGISITDNVVHRAIHDGIRVTGSNHRVERNLVTATLFRGAYGDRFELENFDWHAAFRLEEATNLTLVNNTAAGSERIGFHVDGEACDAGMENPWWGNVAHGCLHGIHIFTGDGIAPCSMLRNFVVYKSWDYAIYHQTTTSVVIKDTIMADSTVGYLPIIFAPAALSHVYAEKFARLESVVCVGRSDHFDPVLDTMDEATDKNLIIRAKKRAAPRNPTGGKTCVMLPLFQSASNGAPFKPFNKNNKYPAIRGLLSVQGIFYFYKKLQADGTRDSIFWTNPANEDIYHPTHLANVTLSNVEEASKLRLDRPSLGKINPSDCVDMECDGMKKVLIKDVDGGFLGSPGAVISQAEFGWDDPNQLARGLGDYRIPKPMLTATDGTRIPVGDIADRKGIIRNEACKYNSDWQAYDCHGEGVKDYAMLVIESLDSDTETRRLSPVALLGGRTMDLNNGPQDHGWCAGYTCQKRISTFYTIVATGTHFDIFFTGYAPRNMRLHLLNVESPKTVRVAIWFAKPERLDVYQEQIYVHPENAYYDTVRKVWNTRRPASSTPDQYKPPIDSKVNGANYIDLTTRLLYITVVGTKPVDIKTVPMILLTIGFPAVSINDFFGEALVQNLATYLNVPSYKIRVVDVVRETSRRRRDLRYLFFIGI
;
A
#
# COMPACT_ATOMS: atom_id res chain seq x y z
N LEU A 1 -4.43 37.86 -19.73
CA LEU A 1 -4.19 39.15 -19.03
C LEU A 1 -2.80 39.64 -19.40
N GLN A 2 -2.67 40.51 -20.40
CA GLN A 2 -1.41 41.18 -20.74
C GLN A 2 -1.75 42.63 -21.14
N THR A 3 -2.03 43.47 -20.16
CA THR A 3 -2.23 44.92 -20.38
C THR A 3 -1.49 45.79 -19.35
N GLY A 4 -0.74 45.20 -18.41
CA GLY A 4 0.05 45.94 -17.40
C GLY A 4 1.56 45.81 -17.63
N GLU A 5 2.31 46.85 -17.26
CA GLU A 5 3.78 46.80 -17.21
C GLU A 5 4.25 45.66 -16.31
N MET A 6 5.17 44.84 -16.82
CA MET A 6 5.71 43.67 -16.12
C MET A 6 6.60 44.15 -14.96
N PHE A 7 6.20 43.89 -13.72
CA PHE A 7 6.85 44.45 -12.53
C PHE A 7 7.32 43.34 -11.59
N SER A 8 8.29 42.52 -12.02
CA SER A 8 9.14 41.70 -11.13
C SER A 8 10.21 40.95 -11.92
N SER A 9 11.43 40.92 -11.38
CA SER A 9 12.58 40.14 -11.87
C SER A 9 12.75 38.79 -11.14
N GLY A 10 11.67 38.23 -10.57
CA GLY A 10 11.68 36.90 -9.94
C GLY A 10 11.45 35.75 -10.93
N SER A 11 11.51 34.50 -10.45
CA SER A 11 11.33 33.28 -11.27
C SER A 11 9.94 33.13 -11.89
N TYR A 12 8.97 33.95 -11.46
CA TYR A 12 7.62 34.02 -12.02
C TYR A 12 7.31 35.49 -12.34
N PRO A 13 7.01 35.83 -13.62
CA PRO A 13 6.64 37.19 -13.99
C PRO A 13 5.32 37.56 -13.31
N ALA A 14 5.28 38.74 -12.70
CA ALA A 14 4.11 39.32 -12.07
C ALA A 14 3.58 40.49 -12.91
N SER A 15 2.27 40.72 -12.85
CA SER A 15 1.61 41.85 -13.51
C SER A 15 0.83 42.65 -12.48
N LEU A 16 0.93 43.98 -12.58
CA LEU A 16 0.05 44.88 -11.84
C LEU A 16 -1.32 44.89 -12.52
N CYS A 17 -2.38 44.66 -11.75
CA CYS A 17 -3.76 44.76 -12.24
C CYS A 17 -4.34 46.14 -11.90
N ASP A 18 -5.29 46.60 -12.71
CA ASP A 18 -6.06 47.82 -12.43
C ASP A 18 -6.85 47.70 -11.11
N ALA A 19 -7.13 48.85 -10.49
CA ALA A 19 -7.75 48.91 -9.15
C ALA A 19 -9.18 48.33 -9.08
N ASP A 20 -9.84 48.13 -10.21
CA ASP A 20 -11.19 47.58 -10.33
C ASP A 20 -11.20 46.03 -10.47
N VAL A 21 -10.03 45.39 -10.57
CA VAL A 21 -9.93 43.92 -10.68
C VAL A 21 -9.82 43.28 -9.30
N SER A 22 -10.90 42.65 -8.82
CA SER A 22 -10.84 41.77 -7.65
C SER A 22 -10.29 40.39 -8.05
N LEU A 23 -9.33 39.85 -7.27
CA LEU A 23 -8.74 38.52 -7.50
C LEU A 23 -9.08 37.59 -6.34
N HIS A 24 -9.61 36.42 -6.67
CA HIS A 24 -10.02 35.40 -5.70
C HIS A 24 -9.21 34.13 -5.89
N ARG A 25 -8.70 33.58 -4.80
CA ARG A 25 -8.10 32.25 -4.84
C ARG A 25 -9.19 31.21 -4.99
N PHE A 26 -9.02 30.28 -5.90
CA PHE A 26 -9.86 29.11 -6.10
C PHE A 26 -9.03 27.86 -5.87
N ALA A 27 -9.60 26.86 -5.20
CA ALA A 27 -8.96 25.58 -4.97
C ALA A 27 -9.95 24.43 -5.09
N LEU A 28 -9.50 23.27 -5.59
CA LEU A 28 -10.33 22.10 -5.88
C LEU A 28 -9.60 20.80 -5.49
N LYS A 29 -10.29 19.82 -4.89
CA LYS A 29 -9.77 18.45 -4.60
C LYS A 29 -10.86 17.37 -4.66
N ASN A 30 -10.43 16.11 -4.53
CA ASN A 30 -11.27 14.91 -4.45
C ASN A 30 -12.28 14.82 -5.60
N PRO A 31 -11.83 14.85 -6.86
CA PRO A 31 -12.72 14.71 -7.98
C PRO A 31 -13.26 13.27 -8.07
N ILE A 32 -14.48 13.14 -8.54
CA ILE A 32 -15.08 11.89 -8.99
C ILE A 32 -15.44 12.09 -10.46
N PRO A 33 -15.13 11.13 -11.36
CA PRO A 33 -14.37 9.91 -11.10
C PRO A 33 -12.91 10.17 -10.72
N THR A 34 -12.28 9.22 -10.03
CA THR A 34 -10.87 9.32 -9.59
C THR A 34 -9.88 9.38 -10.77
N SER A 35 -10.34 9.05 -11.98
CA SER A 35 -9.60 9.21 -13.24
C SER A 35 -9.28 10.65 -13.61
N ILE A 36 -9.90 11.63 -12.94
CA ILE A 36 -9.57 13.06 -13.08
C ILE A 36 -8.28 13.41 -12.33
N GLU A 37 -7.90 12.66 -11.30
CA GLU A 37 -6.66 12.90 -10.56
C GLU A 37 -5.43 12.73 -11.46
N GLY A 38 -4.51 13.69 -11.38
CA GLY A 38 -3.31 13.76 -12.22
C GLY A 38 -3.41 14.70 -13.41
N LYS A 39 -4.63 15.11 -13.81
CA LYS A 39 -4.89 15.94 -14.99
C LYS A 39 -4.78 17.44 -14.70
N ASP A 40 -4.54 18.24 -15.73
CA ASP A 40 -4.52 19.69 -15.61
C ASP A 40 -5.95 20.26 -15.59
N LEU A 41 -6.21 21.21 -14.70
CA LEU A 41 -7.48 21.94 -14.63
C LEU A 41 -7.36 23.22 -15.44
N ILE A 42 -8.29 23.42 -16.37
CA ILE A 42 -8.35 24.59 -17.24
C ILE A 42 -9.64 25.37 -16.95
N LEU A 43 -9.49 26.65 -16.61
CA LEU A 43 -10.58 27.61 -16.48
C LEU A 43 -10.46 28.67 -17.57
N THR A 44 -11.50 28.80 -18.39
CA THR A 44 -11.53 29.72 -19.53
C THR A 44 -12.57 30.81 -19.32
N ASN A 45 -12.22 32.06 -19.57
CA ASN A 45 -13.19 33.16 -19.63
C ASN A 45 -12.99 33.98 -20.91
N ASN A 46 -13.67 35.12 -21.03
CA ASN A 46 -13.56 36.01 -22.18
C ASN A 46 -12.17 36.67 -22.38
N HIS A 47 -11.24 36.50 -21.43
CA HIS A 47 -9.87 37.02 -21.49
C HIS A 47 -8.81 35.93 -21.72
N GLY A 48 -9.23 34.68 -21.92
CA GLY A 48 -8.36 33.53 -22.21
C GLY A 48 -8.42 32.41 -21.17
N ASN A 49 -7.37 31.59 -21.13
CA ASN A 49 -7.28 30.37 -20.34
C ASN A 49 -6.33 30.54 -19.16
N ALA A 50 -6.69 29.98 -18.01
CA ALA A 50 -5.81 29.75 -16.87
C ALA A 50 -5.73 28.25 -16.61
N SER A 51 -4.52 27.70 -16.55
CA SER A 51 -4.29 26.29 -16.22
C SER A 51 -3.66 26.15 -14.83
N SER A 52 -4.04 25.07 -14.13
CA SER A 52 -3.36 24.61 -12.91
C SER A 52 -3.04 23.14 -13.09
N PRO A 53 -1.81 22.71 -12.84
CA PRO A 53 -1.52 21.29 -12.77
C PRO A 53 -2.12 20.65 -11.51
N PHE A 54 -2.35 19.34 -11.52
CA PHE A 54 -2.64 18.61 -10.30
C PHE A 54 -1.36 18.47 -9.48
N LEU A 55 -1.35 18.92 -8.22
CA LEU A 55 -0.18 18.79 -7.36
C LEU A 55 -0.52 18.11 -6.04
N LYS A 56 0.36 17.20 -5.62
CA LYS A 56 0.32 16.60 -4.28
C LYS A 56 0.36 17.63 -3.15
N LYS A 57 1.06 18.75 -3.36
CA LYS A 57 1.22 19.83 -2.38
C LYS A 57 0.61 21.11 -2.93
N ARG A 58 -0.42 21.60 -2.24
CA ARG A 58 -1.06 22.90 -2.44
C ARG A 58 -1.22 23.60 -1.08
N LEU A 59 -1.38 24.92 -1.09
CA LEU A 59 -1.55 25.72 0.12
C LEU A 59 -2.84 25.32 0.88
N THR A 60 -3.91 25.09 0.13
CA THR A 60 -5.19 24.49 0.57
C THR A 60 -5.59 23.40 -0.42
N HIS A 61 -6.57 22.54 -0.08
CA HIS A 61 -7.10 21.50 -0.98
C HIS A 61 -6.03 20.60 -1.63
N LYS A 62 -5.18 19.96 -0.81
CA LYS A 62 -4.14 19.02 -1.26
C LYS A 62 -4.55 17.56 -1.04
N PRO A 63 -4.21 16.62 -1.94
CA PRO A 63 -3.74 16.88 -3.31
C PRO A 63 -4.86 17.55 -4.15
N GLY A 64 -4.49 18.38 -5.13
CA GLY A 64 -5.50 19.12 -5.91
C GLY A 64 -4.96 20.30 -6.73
N TRP A 65 -5.87 21.20 -7.09
CA TRP A 65 -5.63 22.35 -7.97
C TRP A 65 -5.79 23.68 -7.22
N MET A 66 -5.08 24.70 -7.69
CA MET A 66 -5.18 26.04 -7.12
C MET A 66 -4.88 27.11 -8.17
N LEU A 67 -5.76 28.11 -8.26
CA LEU A 67 -5.75 29.18 -9.27
C LEU A 67 -6.12 30.53 -8.64
N LEU A 68 -5.82 31.62 -9.34
CA LEU A 68 -6.35 32.96 -9.05
C LEU A 68 -7.36 33.33 -10.15
N LEU A 69 -8.55 33.77 -9.75
CA LEU A 69 -9.66 34.09 -10.64
C LEU A 69 -10.12 35.53 -10.41
N PRO A 70 -10.15 36.37 -11.46
CA PRO A 70 -10.88 37.63 -11.44
C PRO A 70 -12.36 37.49 -11.04
N GLY A 71 -12.83 38.35 -10.14
CA GLY A 71 -14.23 38.47 -9.75
C GLY A 71 -15.10 39.06 -10.85
N GLY A 72 -16.40 38.81 -10.77
CA GLY A 72 -17.42 39.30 -11.72
C GLY A 72 -17.34 38.67 -13.11
N LYS A 73 -16.72 37.49 -13.23
CA LYS A 73 -16.56 36.75 -14.50
C LYS A 73 -17.26 35.39 -14.46
N THR A 74 -17.55 34.88 -15.65
CA THR A 74 -17.98 33.51 -15.88
C THR A 74 -16.82 32.69 -16.40
N TYR A 75 -16.58 31.51 -15.82
CA TYR A 75 -15.53 30.60 -16.21
C TYR A 75 -16.07 29.27 -16.71
N SER A 76 -15.59 28.80 -17.85
CA SER A 76 -15.76 27.42 -18.30
C SER A 76 -14.67 26.54 -17.70
N LEU A 77 -15.06 25.61 -16.84
CA LEU A 77 -14.21 24.62 -16.18
C LEU A 77 -14.15 23.33 -17.00
N HIS A 78 -12.96 22.83 -17.26
CA HIS A 78 -12.75 21.45 -17.72
C HIS A 78 -11.39 20.91 -17.26
N PHE A 79 -11.28 19.59 -17.24
CA PHE A 79 -10.02 18.89 -17.00
C PHE A 79 -9.46 18.42 -18.35
N GLU A 80 -8.19 18.70 -18.61
CA GLU A 80 -7.52 18.26 -19.83
C GLU A 80 -7.53 16.73 -19.91
N ASN A 81 -7.91 16.17 -21.05
CA ASN A 81 -8.11 14.73 -21.27
C ASN A 81 -9.21 14.06 -20.39
N ALA A 82 -10.13 14.83 -19.82
CA ALA A 82 -11.25 14.34 -18.98
C ALA A 82 -12.59 15.04 -19.27
N GLN A 83 -12.79 15.55 -20.47
CA GLN A 83 -14.01 16.27 -20.88
C GLN A 83 -15.23 15.35 -21.10
N GLN A 84 -15.04 14.02 -21.07
CA GLN A 84 -16.07 13.03 -21.41
C GLN A 84 -17.09 12.77 -20.28
N PHE A 85 -16.82 13.19 -19.05
CA PHE A 85 -17.62 12.82 -17.88
C PHE A 85 -18.86 13.70 -17.68
N THR A 86 -20.02 13.05 -17.55
CA THR A 86 -21.23 13.69 -17.02
C THR A 86 -21.29 13.56 -15.50
N ASN A 87 -21.05 12.35 -14.98
CA ASN A 87 -20.97 12.10 -13.54
C ASN A 87 -19.70 12.73 -12.98
N THR A 88 -19.82 13.92 -12.41
CA THR A 88 -18.70 14.66 -11.85
C THR A 88 -19.04 15.25 -10.49
N SER A 89 -18.13 15.05 -9.55
CA SER A 89 -18.21 15.65 -8.22
C SER A 89 -16.83 16.12 -7.80
N TYR A 90 -16.74 17.19 -7.02
CA TYR A 90 -15.48 17.67 -6.47
C TYR A 90 -15.72 18.62 -5.29
N ASN A 91 -14.72 18.82 -4.44
CA ASN A 91 -14.77 19.80 -3.37
C ASN A 91 -13.99 21.05 -3.78
N SER A 92 -14.65 22.22 -3.81
CA SER A 92 -14.00 23.49 -4.14
C SER A 92 -14.25 24.59 -3.10
N GLU A 93 -13.33 25.55 -3.03
CA GLU A 93 -13.46 26.74 -2.19
C GLU A 93 -12.93 27.99 -2.92
N PHE A 94 -13.69 29.08 -2.80
CA PHE A 94 -13.36 30.40 -3.29
C PHE A 94 -13.09 31.31 -2.11
N TYR A 95 -11.90 31.89 -2.05
CA TYR A 95 -11.45 32.70 -0.91
C TYR A 95 -11.55 34.19 -1.22
N ALA A 96 -11.72 34.97 -0.16
CA ALA A 96 -11.62 36.42 -0.18
C ALA A 96 -12.66 37.12 -1.10
N LEU A 97 -13.89 36.61 -1.15
CA LEU A 97 -14.99 37.24 -1.87
C LEU A 97 -15.54 38.40 -1.05
N GLY A 98 -15.48 39.63 -1.57
CA GLY A 98 -16.16 40.78 -0.99
C GLY A 98 -17.67 40.74 -1.24
N PRO A 99 -18.47 41.59 -0.58
CA PRO A 99 -19.93 41.53 -0.64
C PRO A 99 -20.52 41.72 -2.05
N ASN A 100 -19.78 42.37 -2.95
CA ASN A 100 -20.18 42.60 -4.34
C ASN A 100 -19.58 41.61 -5.33
N ASP A 101 -18.63 40.78 -4.89
CA ASP A 101 -17.96 39.81 -5.75
C ASP A 101 -18.85 38.60 -6.01
N ASN A 102 -18.84 38.16 -7.26
CA ASN A 102 -19.49 36.93 -7.69
C ASN A 102 -18.66 36.25 -8.78
N ILE A 103 -18.71 34.93 -8.83
CA ILE A 103 -18.09 34.13 -9.88
C ILE A 103 -19.11 33.10 -10.32
N ILE A 104 -19.32 32.97 -11.63
CA ILE A 104 -20.10 31.87 -12.20
C ILE A 104 -19.11 30.85 -12.77
N VAL A 105 -19.27 29.59 -12.41
CA VAL A 105 -18.50 28.50 -13.01
C VAL A 105 -19.46 27.62 -13.78
N SER A 106 -19.10 27.35 -15.02
CA SER A 106 -19.85 26.53 -15.95
C SER A 106 -19.01 25.34 -16.38
N GLN A 107 -19.64 24.18 -16.54
CA GLN A 107 -19.02 22.95 -17.03
C GLN A 107 -19.94 22.37 -18.12
N ARG A 108 -19.35 22.09 -19.28
CA ARG A 108 -20.06 21.41 -20.36
C ARG A 108 -20.06 19.91 -20.08
N LEU A 109 -21.25 19.32 -20.04
CA LEU A 109 -21.45 17.89 -19.86
C LEU A 109 -21.64 17.20 -21.22
N THR A 110 -21.41 15.90 -21.26
CA THR A 110 -21.68 15.08 -22.46
C THR A 110 -23.14 14.67 -22.57
N GLN A 111 -23.86 14.65 -21.44
CA GLN A 111 -25.26 14.23 -21.32
C GLN A 111 -25.95 15.01 -20.19
N SER A 112 -27.29 14.97 -20.16
CA SER A 112 -28.06 15.56 -19.05
C SER A 112 -27.91 14.74 -17.76
N PRO A 113 -27.59 15.37 -16.61
CA PRO A 113 -27.57 14.71 -15.31
C PRO A 113 -29.00 14.51 -14.78
N ASP A 114 -29.23 13.48 -13.95
CA ASP A 114 -30.54 13.30 -13.29
C ASP A 114 -30.58 14.03 -11.93
N VAL A 115 -29.41 14.18 -11.30
CA VAL A 115 -29.25 14.93 -10.06
C VAL A 115 -28.25 16.05 -10.27
N MET A 116 -28.70 17.26 -9.93
CA MET A 116 -27.88 18.44 -9.77
C MET A 116 -27.93 18.86 -8.31
N GLU A 117 -26.83 18.64 -7.59
CA GLU A 117 -26.74 18.95 -6.17
C GLU A 117 -25.55 19.87 -5.89
N ILE A 118 -25.77 20.93 -5.10
CA ILE A 118 -24.73 21.83 -4.61
C ILE A 118 -24.73 21.80 -3.09
N ASN A 119 -23.60 21.46 -2.46
CA ASN A 119 -23.44 21.49 -1.00
C ASN A 119 -24.51 20.67 -0.24
N GLY A 120 -24.96 19.54 -0.79
CA GLY A 120 -26.03 18.74 -0.18
C GLY A 120 -27.45 19.14 -0.59
N VAL A 121 -27.62 20.25 -1.31
CA VAL A 121 -28.93 20.79 -1.69
C VAL A 121 -29.22 20.45 -3.15
N LYS A 122 -30.21 19.58 -3.36
CA LYS A 122 -30.68 19.21 -4.70
C LYS A 122 -31.47 20.35 -5.34
N SER A 123 -31.22 20.58 -6.62
CA SER A 123 -31.96 21.49 -7.47
C SER A 123 -32.63 20.69 -8.59
N ASP A 124 -33.79 21.15 -9.03
CA ASP A 124 -34.48 20.57 -10.18
C ASP A 124 -33.66 20.84 -11.45
N VAL A 125 -33.34 19.78 -12.21
CA VAL A 125 -32.53 19.89 -13.44
C VAL A 125 -33.33 20.61 -14.54
N GLU A 126 -34.63 20.33 -14.66
CA GLU A 126 -35.49 20.83 -15.73
C GLU A 126 -36.08 22.21 -15.42
N LEU A 127 -36.35 22.50 -14.15
CA LEU A 127 -36.99 23.75 -13.70
C LEU A 127 -36.00 24.80 -13.16
N SER A 128 -34.69 24.58 -13.30
CA SER A 128 -33.68 25.54 -12.81
C SER A 128 -33.68 26.86 -13.60
N ALA A 129 -33.62 28.00 -12.90
CA ALA A 129 -33.60 29.32 -13.53
C ALA A 129 -32.18 29.75 -13.94
N PRO A 130 -32.01 30.45 -15.09
CA PRO A 130 -30.71 30.98 -15.51
C PRO A 130 -30.04 31.85 -14.44
N LEU A 131 -28.72 31.68 -14.29
CA LEU A 131 -27.94 32.41 -13.29
C LEU A 131 -27.63 33.84 -13.72
N THR A 132 -27.65 34.76 -12.77
CA THR A 132 -27.27 36.16 -12.93
C THR A 132 -26.24 36.54 -11.86
N ALA A 133 -25.57 37.70 -12.02
CA ALA A 133 -24.68 38.25 -10.98
C ALA A 133 -25.39 38.52 -9.64
N THR A 134 -26.74 38.53 -9.64
CA THR A 134 -27.57 38.71 -8.44
C THR A 134 -28.07 37.42 -7.82
N SER A 135 -27.84 36.27 -8.45
CA SER A 135 -28.25 34.96 -7.93
C SER A 135 -27.61 34.66 -6.57
N ALA A 136 -28.32 33.93 -5.72
CA ALA A 136 -27.84 33.57 -4.38
C ALA A 136 -26.65 32.60 -4.48
N HIS A 137 -25.74 32.66 -3.51
CA HIS A 137 -24.63 31.72 -3.44
C HIS A 137 -25.15 30.26 -3.43
N GLY A 138 -24.57 29.40 -4.27
CA GLY A 138 -24.95 28.00 -4.37
C GLY A 138 -26.13 27.76 -5.32
N SER A 139 -26.73 28.80 -5.91
CA SER A 139 -27.69 28.60 -7.01
C SER A 139 -27.01 27.92 -8.19
N ALA A 140 -27.71 26.96 -8.77
CA ALA A 140 -27.26 26.19 -9.93
C ALA A 140 -28.31 26.19 -11.04
N HIS A 141 -27.84 26.05 -12.27
CA HIS A 141 -28.65 25.98 -13.47
C HIS A 141 -28.07 24.98 -14.46
N PHE A 142 -28.92 24.21 -15.10
CA PHE A 142 -28.55 23.36 -16.23
C PHE A 142 -29.34 23.81 -17.46
N ASP A 143 -28.63 24.12 -18.55
CA ASP A 143 -29.26 24.37 -19.85
C ASP A 143 -29.26 23.07 -20.67
N PRO A 144 -30.42 22.44 -20.90
CA PRO A 144 -30.51 21.18 -21.63
C PRO A 144 -30.14 21.30 -23.11
N ASN A 145 -30.20 22.51 -23.70
CA ASN A 145 -29.87 22.69 -25.12
C ASN A 145 -28.36 22.73 -25.35
N SER A 146 -27.61 23.36 -24.46
CA SER A 146 -26.16 23.49 -24.56
C SER A 146 -25.39 22.46 -23.72
N LEU A 147 -26.10 21.64 -22.93
CA LEU A 147 -25.56 20.71 -21.92
C LEU A 147 -24.61 21.42 -20.94
N LEU A 148 -24.90 22.68 -20.62
CA LEU A 148 -24.06 23.53 -19.80
C LEU A 148 -24.62 23.58 -18.38
N PHE A 149 -23.94 22.91 -17.46
CA PHE A 149 -24.18 23.08 -16.02
C PHE A 149 -23.44 24.33 -15.53
N SER A 150 -24.08 25.16 -14.71
CA SER A 150 -23.48 26.35 -14.12
C SER A 150 -23.88 26.50 -12.65
N TYR A 151 -22.98 27.03 -11.83
CA TYR A 151 -23.27 27.45 -10.46
C TYR A 151 -22.65 28.81 -10.15
N VAL A 152 -23.24 29.54 -9.20
CA VAL A 152 -22.74 30.85 -8.76
C VAL A 152 -22.17 30.80 -7.35
N VAL A 153 -21.05 31.49 -7.18
CA VAL A 153 -20.43 31.76 -5.88
C VAL A 153 -20.52 33.25 -5.63
N SER A 154 -21.11 33.66 -4.50
CA SER A 154 -21.35 35.06 -4.18
C SER A 154 -20.82 35.40 -2.78
N GLY A 155 -20.14 36.53 -2.67
CA GLY A 155 -19.72 37.10 -1.38
C GLY A 155 -20.85 37.82 -0.64
N LYS A 156 -22.04 37.98 -1.25
CA LYS A 156 -23.21 38.58 -0.60
C LYS A 156 -23.55 37.83 0.69
N GLN A 157 -23.79 38.58 1.75
CA GLN A 157 -24.29 38.03 3.02
C GLN A 157 -25.82 37.96 3.00
N GLU A 158 -26.39 36.92 3.63
CA GLU A 158 -27.85 36.86 3.84
C GLU A 158 -28.28 38.04 4.72
N ALA A 159 -29.26 38.80 4.22
CA ALA A 159 -29.67 40.06 4.83
C ALA A 159 -30.25 39.87 6.25
N ARG A 160 -29.42 40.07 7.29
CA ARG A 160 -29.95 40.37 8.63
C ARG A 160 -30.48 41.81 8.63
N ARG A 161 -31.81 41.94 8.54
CA ARG A 161 -32.67 43.13 8.80
C ARG A 161 -32.01 44.50 8.56
N LYS A 162 -32.41 45.17 7.46
CA LYS A 162 -32.41 46.64 7.19
C LYS A 162 -31.61 47.51 8.19
N ARG A 163 -30.29 47.38 8.23
CA ARG A 163 -29.38 48.40 8.78
C ARG A 163 -28.42 48.81 7.66
N ALA A 164 -27.98 50.06 7.68
CA ALA A 164 -26.97 50.56 6.76
C ALA A 164 -25.69 49.70 6.89
N ILE A 165 -25.16 49.25 5.75
CA ILE A 165 -23.91 48.48 5.67
C ILE A 165 -22.79 49.38 6.23
N SER A 166 -22.10 48.94 7.28
CA SER A 166 -20.94 49.68 7.79
C SER A 166 -19.77 49.58 6.78
N VAL A 167 -18.79 50.48 6.84
CA VAL A 167 -17.56 50.38 6.02
C VAL A 167 -16.83 49.05 6.26
N GLU A 168 -16.95 48.52 7.48
CA GLU A 168 -16.41 47.24 7.89
C GLU A 168 -17.16 46.07 7.22
N ASP A 169 -18.49 46.14 7.14
CA ASP A 169 -19.32 45.16 6.43
C ASP A 169 -19.12 45.20 4.90
N ALA A 170 -18.87 46.39 4.33
CA ALA A 170 -18.61 46.56 2.90
C ALA A 170 -17.25 45.99 2.47
N ASN A 171 -16.27 45.95 3.39
CA ASN A 171 -14.95 45.37 3.17
C ASN A 171 -14.82 43.93 3.66
N ASN A 172 -15.91 43.34 4.18
CA ASN A 172 -15.87 42.02 4.79
C ASN A 172 -15.74 40.93 3.72
N GLN A 173 -14.58 40.27 3.69
CA GLN A 173 -14.29 39.20 2.76
C GLN A 173 -14.66 37.84 3.36
N VAL A 174 -15.33 36.99 2.57
CA VAL A 174 -15.73 35.65 2.99
C VAL A 174 -15.12 34.56 2.10
N SER A 175 -14.91 33.39 2.68
CA SER A 175 -14.63 32.17 1.92
C SER A 175 -15.93 31.40 1.71
N ARG A 176 -16.11 30.84 0.51
CA ARG A 176 -17.31 30.11 0.12
C ARG A 176 -16.91 28.76 -0.48
N SER A 177 -17.33 27.68 0.17
CA SER A 177 -17.18 26.32 -0.36
C SER A 177 -18.33 25.95 -1.28
N ILE A 178 -18.02 25.31 -2.40
CA ILE A 178 -19.00 24.68 -3.30
C ILE A 178 -18.54 23.27 -3.63
N THR A 179 -19.41 22.30 -3.38
CA THR A 179 -19.28 20.90 -3.76
C THR A 179 -20.41 20.58 -4.73
N PRO A 180 -20.20 20.66 -6.05
CA PRO A 180 -21.16 20.15 -7.01
C PRO A 180 -21.10 18.62 -7.00
N ASN A 181 -22.27 18.00 -7.07
CA ASN A 181 -22.45 16.58 -7.25
C ASN A 181 -23.43 16.38 -8.39
N LEU A 182 -22.89 16.11 -9.57
CA LEU A 182 -23.63 15.87 -10.80
C LEU A 182 -23.54 14.40 -11.11
N TYR A 183 -24.67 13.74 -11.18
CA TYR A 183 -24.68 12.35 -11.58
C TYR A 183 -26.01 11.98 -12.20
N ARG A 184 -25.94 11.04 -13.13
CA ARG A 184 -27.10 10.29 -13.57
C ARG A 184 -27.40 9.25 -12.51
N CYS A 185 -28.64 9.25 -12.03
CA CYS A 185 -29.05 8.32 -11.02
C CYS A 185 -28.94 6.92 -11.58
N TYR A 186 -28.47 6.05 -10.70
CA TYR A 186 -28.39 4.65 -11.04
C TYR A 186 -29.82 4.20 -11.29
N TYR A 187 -30.69 4.18 -10.29
CA TYR A 187 -32.12 3.85 -10.44
C TYR A 187 -32.97 5.06 -10.85
N GLU A 188 -34.09 4.79 -11.52
CA GLU A 188 -35.15 5.78 -11.73
C GLU A 188 -35.57 6.38 -10.38
N ASN A 189 -35.64 7.72 -10.29
CA ASN A 189 -35.88 8.46 -9.04
C ASN A 189 -34.87 8.20 -7.90
N CYS A 190 -33.72 7.58 -8.20
CA CYS A 190 -32.63 7.32 -7.24
C CYS A 190 -33.02 6.41 -6.07
N ALA A 191 -34.09 5.61 -6.19
CA ALA A 191 -34.56 4.70 -5.15
C ALA A 191 -34.11 3.25 -5.43
N PRO A 192 -33.36 2.58 -4.52
CA PRO A 192 -32.98 1.19 -4.71
C PRO A 192 -34.23 0.28 -4.61
N PRO A 193 -34.40 -0.64 -5.56
CA PRO A 193 -35.53 -1.57 -5.63
C PRO A 193 -35.32 -2.80 -4.73
N VAL A 194 -36.42 -3.49 -4.41
CA VAL A 194 -36.42 -4.80 -3.72
C VAL A 194 -36.23 -5.92 -4.75
N ASP A 195 -35.39 -6.91 -4.45
CA ASP A 195 -34.98 -8.02 -5.34
C ASP A 195 -36.03 -9.14 -5.45
N PRO A 196 -36.64 -9.38 -6.63
CA PRO A 196 -37.47 -10.55 -6.89
C PRO A 196 -36.78 -11.48 -7.91
N ALA A 197 -36.55 -12.73 -7.50
CA ALA A 197 -36.12 -13.81 -8.38
C ALA A 197 -37.24 -14.15 -9.39
N ASN A 198 -36.91 -14.30 -10.69
CA ASN A 198 -37.74 -15.03 -11.66
C ASN A 198 -36.99 -15.47 -12.93
N ILE A 199 -37.71 -16.35 -13.66
CA ILE A 199 -37.32 -17.47 -14.53
C ILE A 199 -36.57 -17.05 -15.81
N PRO A 200 -35.45 -17.70 -16.17
CA PRO A 200 -34.74 -17.45 -17.43
C PRO A 200 -35.53 -17.95 -18.66
N PRO A 201 -35.43 -17.28 -19.82
CA PRO A 201 -36.06 -17.74 -21.07
C PRO A 201 -35.56 -19.14 -21.49
N SER A 202 -36.44 -19.91 -22.16
CA SER A 202 -36.22 -21.30 -22.59
C SER A 202 -34.87 -21.50 -23.30
N ARG A 203 -34.25 -22.66 -23.08
CA ARG A 203 -32.99 -23.07 -23.73
C ARG A 203 -33.21 -23.60 -25.16
N ASP A 204 -34.32 -24.25 -25.42
CA ASP A 204 -34.50 -25.02 -26.65
C ASP A 204 -35.16 -24.18 -27.75
N ARG A 205 -34.56 -24.21 -28.96
CA ARG A 205 -35.10 -23.57 -30.16
C ARG A 205 -36.48 -24.17 -30.45
N PRO A 206 -37.56 -23.38 -30.49
CA PRO A 206 -38.90 -23.88 -30.77
C PRO A 206 -39.04 -24.21 -32.25
N GLU A 207 -39.94 -25.13 -32.62
CA GLU A 207 -40.16 -25.49 -34.03
C GLU A 207 -40.71 -24.33 -34.88
N ASN A 208 -41.42 -23.38 -34.25
CA ASN A 208 -42.07 -22.24 -34.90
C ASN A 208 -41.27 -20.93 -34.80
N TYR A 209 -39.95 -20.99 -34.88
CA TYR A 209 -39.09 -19.79 -34.96
C TYR A 209 -39.38 -18.96 -36.23
N GLN A 210 -39.00 -17.69 -36.20
CA GLN A 210 -39.16 -16.75 -37.31
C GLN A 210 -37.79 -16.37 -37.89
N LEU A 211 -37.71 -16.14 -39.20
CA LEU A 211 -36.46 -15.77 -39.87
C LEU A 211 -36.29 -14.25 -39.92
N TRP A 212 -35.07 -13.75 -39.71
CA TRP A 212 -34.75 -12.32 -39.83
C TRP A 212 -35.05 -11.79 -41.24
N SER A 213 -34.71 -12.56 -42.29
CA SER A 213 -34.91 -12.19 -43.70
C SER A 213 -36.38 -11.94 -44.07
N GLN A 214 -37.33 -12.51 -43.31
CA GLN A 214 -38.75 -12.40 -43.59
C GLN A 214 -39.38 -11.13 -43.01
N ASN A 215 -38.64 -10.34 -42.20
CA ASN A 215 -39.16 -9.15 -41.52
C ASN A 215 -40.54 -9.40 -40.86
N SER A 216 -40.63 -10.48 -40.11
CA SER A 216 -41.83 -10.99 -39.45
C SER A 216 -42.32 -10.08 -38.31
N SER A 217 -43.47 -10.44 -37.71
CA SER A 217 -44.07 -9.69 -36.60
C SER A 217 -43.19 -9.58 -35.35
N CYS A 218 -42.21 -10.48 -35.18
CA CYS A 218 -41.21 -10.41 -34.10
C CYS A 218 -40.09 -9.39 -34.33
N MET A 219 -40.04 -8.70 -35.48
CA MET A 219 -39.12 -7.58 -35.73
C MET A 219 -39.89 -6.26 -35.76
N GLN A 220 -40.05 -5.64 -34.59
CA GLN A 220 -40.75 -4.36 -34.47
C GLN A 220 -39.79 -3.20 -34.72
N TRP A 221 -39.72 -2.76 -35.98
CA TRP A 221 -39.00 -1.55 -36.36
C TRP A 221 -39.73 -0.31 -35.83
N LYS A 222 -39.04 0.49 -35.01
CA LYS A 222 -39.50 1.81 -34.56
C LYS A 222 -39.24 2.88 -35.63
N ASP A 223 -38.17 2.69 -36.38
CA ASP A 223 -37.77 3.42 -37.58
C ASP A 223 -36.85 2.51 -38.41
N ASN A 224 -36.18 3.04 -39.44
CA ASN A 224 -35.31 2.23 -40.32
C ASN A 224 -33.99 1.78 -39.68
N LYS A 225 -33.70 2.17 -38.43
CA LYS A 225 -32.44 1.89 -37.73
C LYS A 225 -32.64 1.30 -36.34
N ASN A 226 -33.83 1.34 -35.78
CA ASN A 226 -34.11 0.90 -34.42
C ASN A 226 -35.12 -0.25 -34.43
N VAL A 227 -34.72 -1.42 -33.95
CA VAL A 227 -35.54 -2.62 -33.94
C VAL A 227 -35.66 -3.22 -32.54
N VAL A 228 -36.86 -3.65 -32.20
CA VAL A 228 -37.18 -4.36 -30.96
C VAL A 228 -37.67 -5.77 -31.30
N ILE A 229 -37.05 -6.77 -30.67
CA ILE A 229 -37.53 -8.15 -30.67
C ILE A 229 -38.32 -8.35 -29.37
N PRO A 230 -39.66 -8.23 -29.38
CA PRO A 230 -40.46 -8.33 -28.16
C PRO A 230 -40.38 -9.75 -27.57
N SER A 231 -40.79 -9.95 -26.32
CA SER A 231 -40.82 -11.29 -25.71
C SER A 231 -41.80 -12.25 -26.41
N SER A 232 -42.92 -11.72 -26.88
CA SER A 232 -43.95 -12.44 -27.63
C SER A 232 -44.76 -11.48 -28.51
N VAL A 233 -45.45 -12.04 -29.50
CA VAL A 233 -46.40 -11.33 -30.37
C VAL A 233 -47.73 -12.07 -30.40
N THR A 234 -48.82 -11.34 -30.57
CA THR A 234 -50.15 -11.94 -30.78
C THR A 234 -50.42 -12.04 -32.27
N VAL A 235 -50.50 -13.26 -32.79
CA VAL A 235 -50.85 -13.54 -34.19
C VAL A 235 -52.17 -14.33 -34.17
N ASN A 236 -53.21 -13.80 -34.82
CA ASN A 236 -54.54 -14.43 -34.87
C ASN A 236 -55.13 -14.80 -33.49
N GLY A 237 -54.86 -13.98 -32.47
CA GLY A 237 -55.34 -14.20 -31.09
C GLY A 237 -54.51 -15.18 -30.25
N VAL A 238 -53.42 -15.73 -30.80
CA VAL A 238 -52.49 -16.62 -30.07
C VAL A 238 -51.21 -15.87 -29.72
N VAL A 239 -50.86 -15.85 -28.43
CA VAL A 239 -49.59 -15.30 -27.94
C VAL A 239 -48.47 -16.28 -28.28
N THR A 240 -47.56 -15.87 -29.13
CA THR A 240 -46.43 -16.67 -29.61
C THR A 240 -45.12 -16.05 -29.13
N PRO A 241 -44.24 -16.80 -28.44
CA PRO A 241 -42.93 -16.28 -28.05
C PRO A 241 -42.11 -15.92 -29.28
N CYS A 242 -41.37 -14.82 -29.22
CA CYS A 242 -40.53 -14.41 -30.33
C CYS A 242 -39.16 -15.05 -30.24
N TRP A 243 -38.87 -15.91 -31.22
CA TRP A 243 -37.57 -16.48 -31.47
C TRP A 243 -37.18 -16.16 -32.90
N VAL A 244 -36.17 -15.30 -33.08
CA VAL A 244 -35.72 -14.84 -34.39
C VAL A 244 -34.39 -15.48 -34.74
N LEU A 245 -34.40 -16.34 -35.75
CA LEU A 245 -33.21 -16.94 -36.34
C LEU A 245 -32.61 -15.96 -37.37
N VAL A 246 -31.34 -15.61 -37.20
CA VAL A 246 -30.62 -14.71 -38.10
C VAL A 246 -30.07 -15.50 -39.29
N ASP A 247 -30.69 -15.28 -40.44
CA ASP A 247 -30.40 -15.92 -41.72
C ASP A 247 -29.99 -14.91 -42.81
N VAL A 248 -29.51 -13.72 -42.41
CA VAL A 248 -28.91 -12.71 -43.31
C VAL A 248 -27.41 -12.53 -43.07
N PRO A 249 -26.61 -12.18 -44.09
CA PRO A 249 -25.15 -12.01 -43.94
C PRO A 249 -24.78 -10.71 -43.20
N THR A 250 -25.69 -9.74 -43.15
CA THR A 250 -25.45 -8.43 -42.56
C THR A 250 -26.69 -7.91 -41.84
N ILE A 251 -26.51 -7.39 -40.64
CA ILE A 251 -27.51 -6.61 -39.91
C ILE A 251 -26.92 -5.23 -39.64
N GLU A 252 -27.59 -4.17 -40.08
CA GLU A 252 -27.15 -2.80 -39.82
C GLU A 252 -28.26 -2.00 -39.16
N VAL A 253 -28.05 -1.63 -37.90
CA VAL A 253 -29.02 -0.94 -37.05
C VAL A 253 -28.29 0.07 -36.15
N ASP A 254 -28.96 1.10 -35.66
CA ASP A 254 -28.41 1.93 -34.58
C ASP A 254 -28.67 1.27 -33.22
N SER A 255 -29.88 0.78 -32.98
CA SER A 255 -30.26 0.07 -31.75
C SER A 255 -30.99 -1.24 -32.02
N LEU A 256 -30.52 -2.31 -31.39
CA LEU A 256 -31.17 -3.62 -31.31
C LEU A 256 -31.56 -3.91 -29.86
N THR A 257 -32.86 -3.97 -29.56
CA THR A 257 -33.36 -4.33 -28.21
C THR A 257 -33.99 -5.72 -28.25
N VAL A 258 -33.59 -6.61 -27.35
CA VAL A 258 -33.95 -8.04 -27.36
C VAL A 258 -34.67 -8.44 -26.08
N GLU A 259 -35.99 -8.53 -26.14
CA GLU A 259 -36.87 -9.04 -25.08
C GLU A 259 -37.29 -10.50 -25.32
N GLY A 260 -37.28 -10.94 -26.58
CA GLY A 260 -37.45 -12.34 -26.99
C GLY A 260 -36.11 -13.06 -27.13
N VAL A 261 -35.91 -13.79 -28.22
CA VAL A 261 -34.65 -14.48 -28.52
C VAL A 261 -34.13 -14.09 -29.90
N ILE A 262 -32.83 -13.80 -29.99
CA ILE A 262 -32.07 -13.76 -31.25
C ILE A 262 -31.10 -14.93 -31.25
N ASP A 263 -31.10 -15.69 -32.33
CA ASP A 263 -30.33 -16.91 -32.52
C ASP A 263 -29.57 -16.85 -33.84
N PHE A 264 -28.24 -16.89 -33.81
CA PHE A 264 -27.39 -16.88 -34.99
C PHE A 264 -27.06 -18.32 -35.43
N ASP A 265 -27.27 -18.61 -36.72
CA ASP A 265 -26.99 -19.94 -37.30
C ASP A 265 -26.14 -19.90 -38.58
N GLN A 266 -25.72 -18.72 -39.03
CA GLN A 266 -24.84 -18.55 -40.19
C GLN A 266 -23.89 -17.36 -40.04
N SER A 267 -22.92 -17.26 -40.94
CA SER A 267 -21.95 -16.16 -40.91
C SER A 267 -22.65 -14.80 -41.07
N THR A 268 -22.46 -13.91 -40.10
CA THR A 268 -23.18 -12.64 -40.02
C THR A 268 -22.26 -11.51 -39.52
N ASN A 269 -22.37 -10.33 -40.13
CA ASN A 269 -21.79 -9.09 -39.62
C ASN A 269 -22.91 -8.18 -39.09
N VAL A 270 -22.88 -7.90 -37.78
CA VAL A 270 -23.83 -7.02 -37.09
C VAL A 270 -23.14 -5.69 -36.81
N SER A 271 -23.63 -4.61 -37.41
CA SER A 271 -23.18 -3.25 -37.14
C SER A 271 -24.24 -2.52 -36.31
N ALA A 272 -23.88 -2.13 -35.08
CA ALA A 272 -24.80 -1.52 -34.12
C ALA A 272 -24.14 -0.45 -33.24
N VAL A 273 -24.87 0.57 -32.80
CA VAL A 273 -24.39 1.46 -31.71
C VAL A 273 -24.72 0.84 -30.35
N TYR A 274 -25.92 0.28 -30.22
CA TYR A 274 -26.42 -0.36 -29.01
C TYR A 274 -27.05 -1.72 -29.33
N ILE A 275 -26.62 -2.77 -28.63
CA ILE A 275 -27.34 -4.03 -28.54
C ILE A 275 -27.71 -4.22 -27.07
N VAL A 276 -29.00 -4.30 -26.75
CA VAL A 276 -29.47 -4.42 -25.36
C VAL A 276 -30.39 -5.63 -25.25
N VAL A 277 -29.92 -6.66 -24.55
CA VAL A 277 -30.74 -7.81 -24.18
C VAL A 277 -31.47 -7.48 -22.88
N GLN A 278 -32.79 -7.35 -22.97
CA GLN A 278 -33.68 -6.89 -21.90
C GLN A 278 -34.66 -8.00 -21.53
N GLY A 279 -34.28 -8.88 -20.60
CA GLY A 279 -35.07 -10.05 -20.20
C GLY A 279 -35.10 -11.18 -21.23
N GLY A 280 -34.73 -10.89 -22.48
CA GLY A 280 -34.58 -11.85 -23.56
C GLY A 280 -33.27 -12.63 -23.55
N ARG A 281 -32.92 -13.21 -24.71
CA ARG A 281 -31.69 -13.99 -24.90
C ARG A 281 -31.03 -13.74 -26.24
N LEU A 282 -29.71 -13.58 -26.24
CA LEU A 282 -28.87 -13.55 -27.45
C LEU A 282 -28.06 -14.86 -27.50
N ILE A 283 -28.14 -15.59 -28.61
CA ILE A 283 -27.54 -16.92 -28.77
C ILE A 283 -26.66 -16.96 -30.03
N ALA A 284 -25.38 -17.26 -29.85
CA ALA A 284 -24.49 -17.73 -30.90
C ALA A 284 -23.73 -18.94 -30.33
N GLY A 285 -24.29 -20.13 -30.56
CA GLY A 285 -23.90 -21.36 -29.88
C GLY A 285 -24.60 -21.49 -28.51
N PHE A 286 -25.07 -22.69 -28.18
CA PHE A 286 -25.90 -22.92 -26.99
C PHE A 286 -25.07 -23.29 -25.75
N SER A 287 -23.90 -23.88 -25.98
CA SER A 287 -22.96 -24.28 -24.95
C SER A 287 -21.56 -24.49 -25.55
N PRO A 288 -20.51 -24.65 -24.73
CA PRO A 288 -19.19 -25.04 -25.24
C PRO A 288 -19.17 -26.38 -26.01
N LEU A 289 -20.17 -27.25 -25.81
CA LEU A 289 -20.34 -28.52 -26.53
C LEU A 289 -21.16 -28.37 -27.82
N GLU A 290 -21.90 -27.28 -27.94
CA GLU A 290 -22.72 -26.92 -29.10
C GLU A 290 -22.31 -25.51 -29.56
N PRO A 291 -21.04 -25.31 -29.97
CA PRO A 291 -20.53 -23.99 -30.32
C PRO A 291 -21.07 -23.52 -31.67
N PHE A 292 -21.08 -22.21 -31.86
CA PHE A 292 -21.28 -21.59 -33.15
C PHE A 292 -20.09 -21.87 -34.07
N THR A 293 -20.36 -22.42 -35.25
CA THR A 293 -19.33 -22.89 -36.19
C THR A 293 -19.08 -21.95 -37.38
N HIS A 294 -19.88 -20.89 -37.51
CA HIS A 294 -19.74 -19.87 -38.55
C HIS A 294 -18.99 -18.63 -38.05
N GLN A 295 -18.86 -17.59 -38.88
CA GLN A 295 -18.19 -16.32 -38.51
C GLN A 295 -19.22 -15.29 -38.05
N LEU A 296 -19.13 -14.82 -36.81
CA LEU A 296 -19.99 -13.75 -36.28
C LEU A 296 -19.11 -12.56 -35.90
N VAL A 297 -19.36 -11.41 -36.52
CA VAL A 297 -18.73 -10.14 -36.14
C VAL A 297 -19.79 -9.19 -35.63
N ILE A 298 -19.69 -8.79 -34.37
CA ILE A 298 -20.49 -7.73 -33.76
C ILE A 298 -19.63 -6.47 -33.73
N ASN A 299 -19.80 -5.61 -34.73
CA ASN A 299 -19.11 -4.34 -34.85
C ASN A 299 -19.89 -3.22 -34.15
N LEU A 300 -19.35 -2.71 -33.04
CA LEU A 300 -19.98 -1.66 -32.23
C LEU A 300 -19.46 -0.25 -32.62
N ARG A 301 -20.34 0.54 -33.21
CA ARG A 301 -20.09 1.90 -33.72
C ARG A 301 -20.44 3.00 -32.72
N GLY A 302 -19.82 4.17 -32.85
CA GLY A 302 -19.98 5.31 -31.92
C GLY A 302 -18.67 6.06 -31.64
N THR A 303 -18.73 7.16 -30.89
CA THR A 303 -17.58 8.00 -30.46
C THR A 303 -17.89 8.59 -29.07
N HIS A 304 -16.97 9.35 -28.44
CA HIS A 304 -17.24 10.07 -27.18
C HIS A 304 -18.47 11.00 -27.22
N SER A 305 -18.86 11.48 -28.39
CA SER A 305 -20.00 12.38 -28.58
C SER A 305 -21.30 11.67 -28.95
N ALA A 306 -21.27 10.33 -29.10
CA ALA A 306 -22.49 9.59 -29.36
C ALA A 306 -23.42 9.67 -28.13
N PRO A 307 -24.74 9.83 -28.32
CA PRO A 307 -25.69 9.82 -27.21
C PRO A 307 -25.51 8.56 -26.34
N GLY A 308 -25.49 8.70 -25.02
CA GLY A 308 -25.50 7.53 -24.14
C GLY A 308 -26.89 6.91 -24.06
N LYS A 309 -26.96 5.60 -23.86
CA LYS A 309 -28.20 4.91 -23.49
C LYS A 309 -28.17 4.62 -22.00
N ILE A 310 -29.21 5.04 -21.28
CA ILE A 310 -29.49 4.56 -19.93
C ILE A 310 -30.41 3.37 -20.02
N PHE A 311 -30.09 2.37 -19.21
CA PHE A 311 -31.01 1.34 -18.82
C PHE A 311 -31.44 1.59 -17.37
N PRO A 312 -32.71 1.41 -16.96
CA PRO A 312 -33.16 1.82 -15.62
C PRO A 312 -32.28 1.22 -14.52
N GLY A 313 -31.47 1.99 -13.82
CA GLY A 313 -30.50 1.38 -12.89
C GLY A 313 -29.03 1.47 -13.30
N ILE A 314 -28.68 1.72 -14.57
CA ILE A 314 -27.33 1.50 -15.13
C ILE A 314 -27.06 2.39 -16.36
N GLU A 315 -25.92 3.11 -16.36
CA GLU A 315 -25.41 3.82 -17.54
C GLU A 315 -24.70 2.87 -18.51
N LEU A 316 -25.24 2.69 -19.72
CA LEU A 316 -24.62 1.85 -20.76
C LEU A 316 -23.57 2.63 -21.57
N GLY A 317 -23.79 3.94 -21.78
CA GLY A 317 -23.05 4.72 -22.77
C GLY A 317 -23.40 4.30 -24.20
N SER A 318 -22.40 4.34 -25.09
CA SER A 318 -22.50 3.92 -26.50
C SER A 318 -21.43 2.86 -26.82
N LYS A 319 -21.46 2.28 -28.03
CA LYS A 319 -20.62 1.13 -28.43
C LYS A 319 -20.77 -0.05 -27.45
N VAL A 320 -22.01 -0.44 -27.16
CA VAL A 320 -22.32 -1.33 -26.03
C VAL A 320 -23.17 -2.53 -26.43
N LEU A 321 -22.77 -3.71 -25.94
CA LEU A 321 -23.61 -4.89 -25.77
C LEU A 321 -24.00 -4.98 -24.28
N GLY A 322 -25.22 -4.58 -23.96
CA GLY A 322 -25.78 -4.66 -22.61
C GLY A 322 -26.59 -5.95 -22.43
N CYS A 323 -26.15 -6.83 -21.54
CA CYS A 323 -26.81 -8.09 -21.21
C CYS A 323 -27.56 -7.95 -19.86
N PHE A 324 -28.85 -7.62 -19.95
CA PHE A 324 -29.82 -7.64 -18.85
C PHE A 324 -30.81 -8.80 -19.08
N GLY A 325 -30.30 -9.94 -19.53
CA GLY A 325 -31.07 -11.14 -19.83
C GLY A 325 -30.09 -12.31 -19.95
N GLY A 326 -30.23 -13.19 -20.94
CA GLY A 326 -29.22 -14.20 -21.23
C GLY A 326 -28.34 -13.83 -22.43
N CYS A 327 -27.03 -13.95 -22.30
CA CYS A 327 -26.09 -13.85 -23.42
C CYS A 327 -25.25 -15.12 -23.50
N ASP A 328 -25.45 -15.92 -24.55
CA ASP A 328 -24.70 -17.13 -24.84
C ASP A 328 -23.89 -16.94 -26.11
N LEU A 329 -22.59 -16.76 -25.95
CA LEU A 329 -21.66 -16.64 -27.07
C LEU A 329 -20.58 -17.71 -26.89
N HIS A 330 -20.70 -18.77 -27.69
CA HIS A 330 -19.83 -19.95 -27.65
C HIS A 330 -19.20 -20.15 -29.02
N GLY A 331 -17.98 -19.66 -29.21
CA GLY A 331 -17.20 -19.90 -30.43
C GLY A 331 -16.57 -21.29 -30.48
N LYS A 332 -15.91 -21.59 -31.60
CA LYS A 332 -15.14 -22.82 -31.80
C LYS A 332 -14.05 -22.96 -30.75
N SER A 333 -13.99 -24.15 -30.14
CA SER A 333 -12.96 -24.50 -29.18
C SER A 333 -11.66 -24.87 -29.87
N HIS A 334 -10.54 -24.59 -29.19
CA HIS A 334 -9.21 -25.05 -29.58
C HIS A 334 -8.65 -26.01 -28.54
N ASN A 335 -7.70 -26.86 -28.95
CA ASN A 335 -7.04 -27.79 -28.05
C ASN A 335 -6.03 -27.08 -27.14
N VAL A 336 -5.41 -26.01 -27.65
CA VAL A 336 -4.42 -25.19 -26.93
C VAL A 336 -4.73 -23.72 -27.17
N TYR A 337 -5.00 -22.95 -26.12
CA TYR A 337 -5.20 -21.48 -26.24
C TYR A 337 -3.92 -20.69 -26.01
N LYS A 338 -3.00 -21.27 -25.22
CA LYS A 338 -1.71 -20.72 -24.84
C LYS A 338 -0.70 -21.87 -24.75
N SER A 339 0.48 -21.69 -25.33
CA SER A 339 1.66 -22.52 -25.08
C SER A 339 2.82 -21.63 -24.63
N ASP A 340 3.97 -22.21 -24.38
CA ASP A 340 5.22 -21.47 -24.13
C ASP A 340 6.21 -21.76 -25.26
N LEU A 341 7.15 -20.85 -25.49
CA LEU A 341 8.30 -21.14 -26.35
C LEU A 341 9.08 -22.35 -25.85
N ALA A 342 9.43 -23.26 -26.75
CA ALA A 342 10.25 -24.44 -26.46
C ALA A 342 11.73 -24.10 -26.24
N SER A 343 12.23 -23.06 -26.91
CA SER A 343 13.60 -22.56 -26.82
C SER A 343 13.64 -21.04 -27.02
N THR A 344 14.68 -20.39 -26.51
CA THR A 344 14.87 -18.95 -26.73
C THR A 344 14.95 -18.62 -28.21
N VAL A 345 14.27 -17.55 -28.63
CA VAL A 345 14.35 -16.99 -29.98
C VAL A 345 14.97 -15.60 -29.93
N SER A 346 15.91 -15.37 -30.84
CA SER A 346 16.63 -14.10 -30.96
C SER A 346 15.89 -13.12 -31.86
N THR A 347 16.20 -11.83 -31.73
CA THR A 347 15.79 -10.79 -32.68
C THR A 347 16.09 -11.21 -34.12
N GLY A 348 15.15 -10.98 -35.03
CA GLY A 348 15.23 -11.34 -36.45
C GLY A 348 14.72 -12.75 -36.77
N ALA A 349 14.30 -13.55 -35.78
CA ALA A 349 13.72 -14.87 -36.04
C ALA A 349 12.35 -14.74 -36.75
N SER A 350 12.14 -15.51 -37.82
CA SER A 350 10.89 -15.56 -38.60
C SER A 350 10.07 -16.84 -38.35
N SER A 351 10.47 -17.63 -37.36
CA SER A 351 9.76 -18.83 -36.92
C SER A 351 9.98 -19.06 -35.44
N ILE A 352 9.00 -19.66 -34.77
CA ILE A 352 9.05 -20.02 -33.35
C ILE A 352 8.66 -21.48 -33.16
N THR A 353 9.20 -22.13 -32.14
CA THR A 353 8.84 -23.50 -31.76
C THR A 353 8.18 -23.49 -30.38
N LEU A 354 7.01 -24.12 -30.28
CA LEU A 354 6.19 -24.22 -29.08
C LEU A 354 6.42 -25.55 -28.35
N ARG A 355 6.11 -25.57 -27.06
CA ARG A 355 6.17 -26.82 -26.26
C ARG A 355 5.07 -27.79 -26.65
N ASP A 356 3.87 -27.27 -26.86
CA ASP A 356 2.67 -28.04 -27.15
C ASP A 356 2.40 -28.09 -28.66
N ALA A 357 1.83 -29.19 -29.12
CA ALA A 357 1.28 -29.27 -30.46
C ALA A 357 -0.06 -28.52 -30.48
N VAL A 358 -0.24 -27.61 -31.44
CA VAL A 358 -1.40 -26.72 -31.52
C VAL A 358 -2.32 -27.08 -32.68
N ASP A 359 -3.57 -26.63 -32.64
CA ASP A 359 -4.54 -26.73 -33.74
C ASP A 359 -4.71 -25.42 -34.51
N TRP A 360 -3.76 -24.49 -34.35
CA TRP A 360 -3.73 -23.18 -35.00
C TRP A 360 -3.37 -23.32 -36.48
N VAL A 361 -3.79 -22.37 -37.31
CA VAL A 361 -3.61 -22.43 -38.76
C VAL A 361 -2.97 -21.14 -39.32
N ALA A 362 -2.43 -21.23 -40.54
CA ALA A 362 -1.93 -20.04 -41.23
C ALA A 362 -3.06 -19.00 -41.41
N GLY A 363 -2.75 -17.74 -41.13
CA GLY A 363 -3.70 -16.63 -41.07
C GLY A 363 -4.18 -16.30 -39.65
N ASP A 364 -3.97 -17.16 -38.67
CA ASP A 364 -4.29 -16.83 -37.27
C ASP A 364 -3.32 -15.79 -36.70
N GLU A 365 -3.82 -14.87 -35.88
CA GLU A 365 -3.02 -13.91 -35.12
C GLU A 365 -2.64 -14.53 -33.76
N ILE A 366 -1.37 -14.42 -33.42
CA ILE A 366 -0.80 -14.85 -32.15
C ILE A 366 -0.11 -13.68 -31.44
N LEU A 367 0.04 -13.84 -30.13
CA LEU A 367 0.76 -12.94 -29.25
C LEU A 367 1.97 -13.67 -28.66
N ILE A 368 3.11 -13.00 -28.56
CA ILE A 368 4.35 -13.52 -27.95
C ILE A 368 4.77 -12.52 -26.87
N THR A 369 4.78 -12.95 -25.61
CA THR A 369 4.98 -12.04 -24.48
C THR A 369 6.42 -11.58 -24.33
N THR A 370 6.60 -10.37 -23.78
CA THR A 370 7.92 -9.91 -23.32
C THR A 370 8.52 -10.91 -22.34
N THR A 371 9.84 -11.04 -22.35
CA THR A 371 10.58 -11.74 -21.28
C THR A 371 11.66 -10.85 -20.69
N SER A 372 11.62 -9.54 -20.92
CA SER A 372 12.54 -8.54 -20.36
C SER A 372 11.84 -7.70 -19.27
N TYR A 373 12.45 -6.59 -18.84
CA TYR A 373 11.79 -5.62 -17.97
C TYR A 373 10.77 -4.73 -18.70
N LYS A 374 10.80 -4.68 -20.03
CA LYS A 374 9.97 -3.77 -20.82
C LYS A 374 8.69 -4.45 -21.25
N SER A 375 7.57 -3.93 -20.78
CA SER A 375 6.23 -4.40 -21.15
C SER A 375 5.95 -4.30 -22.66
N GLN A 376 6.54 -3.30 -23.33
CA GLN A 376 6.31 -3.01 -24.75
C GLN A 376 7.03 -3.98 -25.71
N GLU A 377 7.87 -4.89 -25.22
CA GLU A 377 8.54 -5.92 -26.04
C GLU A 377 7.64 -7.15 -26.32
N THR A 378 6.34 -7.05 -26.01
CA THR A 378 5.33 -8.04 -26.40
C THR A 378 4.93 -7.82 -27.87
N GLU A 379 4.90 -8.89 -28.65
CA GLU A 379 4.74 -8.80 -30.11
C GLU A 379 3.52 -9.59 -30.62
N LYS A 380 2.76 -9.00 -31.55
CA LYS A 380 1.73 -9.72 -32.33
C LYS A 380 2.28 -10.15 -33.67
N ARG A 381 1.92 -11.35 -34.12
CA ARG A 381 2.31 -11.90 -35.42
C ARG A 381 1.18 -12.70 -36.04
N VAL A 382 1.18 -12.80 -37.37
CA VAL A 382 0.29 -13.69 -38.11
C VAL A 382 1.06 -14.95 -38.47
N ILE A 383 0.44 -16.11 -38.26
CA ILE A 383 1.03 -17.39 -38.63
C ILE A 383 1.07 -17.49 -40.16
N SER A 384 2.25 -17.67 -40.74
CA SER A 384 2.43 -17.86 -42.18
C SER A 384 2.46 -19.33 -42.59
N SER A 385 2.91 -20.22 -41.69
CA SER A 385 2.88 -21.68 -41.89
C SER A 385 2.93 -22.42 -40.56
N VAL A 386 2.51 -23.69 -40.56
CA VAL A 386 2.57 -24.58 -39.39
C VAL A 386 3.28 -25.87 -39.80
N SER A 387 4.22 -26.33 -39.00
CA SER A 387 4.94 -27.59 -39.24
C SER A 387 4.04 -28.81 -39.12
N THR A 388 4.49 -29.94 -39.68
CA THR A 388 3.74 -31.21 -39.66
C THR A 388 3.52 -31.78 -38.26
N ASP A 389 4.41 -31.51 -37.32
CA ASP A 389 4.29 -31.89 -35.90
C ASP A 389 3.44 -30.89 -35.08
N MET A 390 2.94 -29.84 -35.74
CA MET A 390 2.10 -28.79 -35.17
C MET A 390 2.74 -28.00 -34.04
N LYS A 391 4.08 -27.94 -33.97
CA LYS A 391 4.81 -27.21 -32.91
C LYS A 391 5.56 -25.98 -33.40
N THR A 392 5.92 -25.91 -34.67
CA THR A 392 6.70 -24.82 -35.23
C THR A 392 5.81 -23.95 -36.10
N LEU A 393 5.80 -22.65 -35.80
CA LEU A 393 5.03 -21.65 -36.51
C LEU A 393 5.97 -20.76 -37.32
N GLY A 394 5.74 -20.66 -38.62
CA GLY A 394 6.28 -19.58 -39.43
C GLY A 394 5.53 -18.28 -39.14
N LEU A 395 6.25 -17.16 -39.10
CA LEU A 395 5.69 -15.83 -38.86
C LEU A 395 5.62 -15.04 -40.16
N ASP A 396 4.69 -14.10 -40.25
CA ASP A 396 4.55 -13.16 -41.36
C ASP A 396 5.68 -12.12 -41.42
N SER A 397 6.26 -11.79 -40.25
CA SER A 397 7.39 -10.87 -40.14
C SER A 397 8.37 -11.29 -39.02
N PRO A 398 9.68 -11.00 -39.16
CA PRO A 398 10.68 -11.31 -38.14
C PRO A 398 10.38 -10.65 -36.79
N LEU A 399 10.72 -11.31 -35.69
CA LEU A 399 10.64 -10.77 -34.33
C LEU A 399 11.62 -9.61 -34.13
N LEU A 400 11.20 -8.57 -33.41
CA LEU A 400 12.03 -7.41 -33.11
C LEU A 400 12.81 -7.61 -31.81
N TYR A 401 12.30 -8.44 -30.90
CA TYR A 401 12.89 -8.64 -29.58
C TYR A 401 13.30 -10.09 -29.35
N ARG A 402 14.15 -10.29 -28.34
CA ARG A 402 14.48 -11.61 -27.83
C ARG A 402 13.35 -12.10 -26.94
N HIS A 403 12.90 -13.34 -27.15
CA HIS A 403 11.92 -14.00 -26.29
C HIS A 403 12.53 -15.28 -25.73
N MET A 404 12.64 -15.35 -24.40
CA MET A 404 13.24 -16.50 -23.71
C MET A 404 12.35 -17.74 -23.83
N GLY A 405 12.98 -18.91 -23.82
CA GLY A 405 12.30 -20.20 -23.87
C GLY A 405 13.03 -21.25 -23.03
N GLU A 406 13.58 -20.86 -21.88
CA GLU A 406 14.45 -21.72 -21.07
C GLU A 406 13.80 -22.13 -19.75
N SER A 407 14.20 -23.30 -19.26
CA SER A 407 13.84 -23.76 -17.93
C SER A 407 14.99 -24.57 -17.37
N TYR A 408 15.32 -24.40 -16.10
CA TYR A 408 16.38 -25.16 -15.46
C TYR A 408 16.01 -25.58 -14.04
N PRO A 409 16.50 -26.77 -13.61
CA PRO A 409 16.31 -27.24 -12.25
C PRO A 409 17.16 -26.40 -11.30
N ILE A 410 16.55 -25.97 -10.19
CA ILE A 410 17.20 -25.20 -9.14
C ILE A 410 16.67 -25.69 -7.79
N ASN A 411 17.54 -26.35 -7.02
CA ASN A 411 17.21 -26.90 -5.69
C ASN A 411 15.90 -27.71 -5.62
N GLY A 412 15.73 -28.65 -6.56
CA GLY A 412 14.51 -29.47 -6.62
C GLY A 412 13.25 -28.75 -7.11
N LYS A 413 13.34 -27.45 -7.44
CA LYS A 413 12.30 -26.67 -8.12
C LYS A 413 12.70 -26.41 -9.58
N ILE A 414 11.76 -25.97 -10.41
CA ILE A 414 12.02 -25.59 -11.80
C ILE A 414 11.80 -24.09 -11.92
N LEU A 415 12.85 -23.35 -12.28
CA LEU A 415 12.71 -21.96 -12.69
C LEU A 415 12.42 -21.96 -14.20
N ASN A 416 11.18 -21.62 -14.53
CA ASN A 416 10.68 -21.55 -15.90
C ASN A 416 10.64 -20.09 -16.35
N MET A 417 11.48 -19.72 -17.32
CA MET A 417 11.57 -18.36 -17.86
C MET A 417 11.33 -18.44 -19.37
N ARG A 418 10.05 -18.39 -19.75
CA ARG A 418 9.60 -18.58 -21.12
C ARG A 418 8.60 -17.50 -21.48
N ALA A 419 8.64 -17.05 -22.73
CA ALA A 419 7.57 -16.29 -23.31
C ALA A 419 6.37 -17.20 -23.54
N GLU A 420 5.22 -16.74 -23.08
CA GLU A 420 3.94 -17.30 -23.42
C GLU A 420 3.58 -16.91 -24.86
N VAL A 421 3.05 -17.86 -25.61
CA VAL A 421 2.51 -17.65 -26.95
C VAL A 421 1.03 -17.98 -26.94
N ALA A 422 0.19 -17.03 -27.30
CA ALA A 422 -1.26 -17.15 -27.17
C ALA A 422 -2.00 -16.87 -28.48
N LEU A 423 -3.04 -17.67 -28.77
CA LEU A 423 -3.88 -17.52 -29.95
C LEU A 423 -4.95 -16.44 -29.72
N LEU A 424 -4.98 -15.41 -30.57
CA LEU A 424 -5.95 -14.32 -30.51
C LEU A 424 -7.18 -14.53 -31.41
N THR A 425 -7.04 -15.20 -32.56
CA THR A 425 -8.15 -15.36 -33.50
C THR A 425 -9.29 -16.21 -32.92
N ARG A 426 -10.53 -15.70 -32.98
CA ARG A 426 -11.76 -16.50 -32.78
C ARG A 426 -12.78 -16.26 -33.89
N ASN A 427 -13.74 -17.17 -34.02
CA ASN A 427 -14.81 -17.05 -35.02
C ASN A 427 -15.99 -16.16 -34.58
N ILE A 428 -16.13 -15.88 -33.28
CA ILE A 428 -17.02 -14.84 -32.77
C ILE A 428 -16.16 -13.65 -32.34
N LYS A 429 -16.43 -12.48 -32.90
CA LYS A 429 -15.72 -11.24 -32.61
C LYS A 429 -16.67 -10.14 -32.15
N ILE A 430 -16.31 -9.43 -31.08
CA ILE A 430 -16.93 -8.16 -30.69
C ILE A 430 -15.88 -7.07 -30.89
N VAL A 431 -16.17 -6.14 -31.78
CA VAL A 431 -15.17 -5.21 -32.30
C VAL A 431 -15.59 -3.78 -32.02
N GLY A 432 -14.68 -2.99 -31.44
CA GLY A 432 -14.79 -1.54 -31.44
C GLY A 432 -14.48 -1.00 -32.84
N GLU A 433 -15.48 -0.43 -33.50
CA GLU A 433 -15.31 0.19 -34.83
C GLU A 433 -14.28 1.33 -34.74
N VAL A 434 -13.33 1.34 -35.69
CA VAL A 434 -12.29 2.36 -35.82
C VAL A 434 -12.87 3.66 -36.39
N TYR A 435 -12.39 4.78 -35.89
CA TYR A 435 -12.65 6.13 -36.40
C TYR A 435 -11.44 7.02 -36.13
N ASP A 436 -11.34 8.18 -36.79
CA ASP A 436 -10.14 9.05 -36.83
C ASP A 436 -9.56 9.46 -35.47
N GLN A 437 -10.33 9.34 -34.37
CA GLN A 437 -9.91 9.77 -33.03
C GLN A 437 -9.90 8.64 -31.99
N ILE A 438 -10.05 7.37 -32.41
CA ILE A 438 -10.23 6.26 -31.47
C ILE A 438 -9.07 6.09 -30.48
N ASP A 439 -7.82 6.19 -30.92
CA ASP A 439 -6.66 6.03 -30.04
C ASP A 439 -6.50 7.23 -29.09
N LYS A 440 -6.83 8.43 -29.57
CA LYS A 440 -6.80 9.64 -28.75
C LYS A 440 -7.90 9.62 -27.68
N GLN A 441 -9.09 9.16 -28.06
CA GLN A 441 -10.24 9.05 -27.15
C GLN A 441 -10.15 7.79 -26.28
N ALA A 442 -9.40 6.77 -26.69
CA ALA A 442 -9.33 5.46 -26.06
C ALA A 442 -10.73 4.88 -25.78
N PHE A 443 -11.56 4.80 -26.84
CA PHE A 443 -13.00 4.51 -26.71
C PHE A 443 -13.45 3.36 -27.61
N GLY A 444 -13.41 2.16 -27.04
CA GLY A 444 -13.74 0.90 -27.68
C GLY A 444 -15.15 0.37 -27.39
N ALA A 445 -15.38 -0.84 -27.89
CA ALA A 445 -16.57 -1.64 -27.60
C ALA A 445 -16.62 -2.07 -26.12
N ARG A 446 -17.80 -2.19 -25.52
CA ARG A 446 -17.95 -2.77 -24.18
C ARG A 446 -19.06 -3.82 -24.12
N VAL A 447 -18.83 -4.85 -23.33
CA VAL A 447 -19.86 -5.82 -22.91
C VAL A 447 -20.17 -5.59 -21.44
N LEU A 448 -21.43 -5.31 -21.13
CA LEU A 448 -21.89 -5.06 -19.77
C LEU A 448 -22.98 -6.06 -19.41
N VAL A 449 -22.70 -6.93 -18.45
CA VAL A 449 -23.67 -7.85 -17.85
C VAL A 449 -24.10 -7.26 -16.53
N GLY A 450 -25.38 -7.01 -16.34
CA GLY A 450 -25.83 -6.40 -15.10
C GLY A 450 -27.28 -6.62 -14.76
N SER A 451 -27.70 -6.00 -13.66
CA SER A 451 -29.08 -6.09 -13.17
C SER A 451 -29.73 -4.71 -13.08
N SER A 452 -31.00 -4.63 -13.43
CA SER A 452 -31.80 -3.40 -13.53
C SER A 452 -33.21 -3.64 -13.02
N THR A 453 -33.92 -2.59 -12.59
CA THR A 453 -35.33 -2.67 -12.22
C THR A 453 -36.11 -1.56 -12.89
N ALA A 454 -37.28 -1.88 -13.46
CA ALA A 454 -38.22 -0.89 -13.97
C ALA A 454 -39.43 -0.79 -13.03
N GLN A 455 -39.85 0.44 -12.69
CA GLN A 455 -41.19 0.67 -12.14
C GLN A 455 -42.18 0.79 -13.31
N ASN A 456 -43.26 0.01 -13.28
CA ASN A 456 -44.42 0.28 -14.15
C ASN A 456 -45.39 1.17 -13.39
N GLY A 457 -45.92 2.20 -14.05
CA GLY A 457 -46.92 3.11 -13.50
C GLY A 457 -48.11 2.40 -12.85
N ASP A 458 -48.59 3.00 -11.76
CA ASP A 458 -49.77 2.66 -10.93
C ASP A 458 -49.91 1.25 -10.33
N ALA A 459 -48.99 0.31 -10.58
CA ALA A 459 -48.98 -1.01 -9.92
C ALA A 459 -47.73 -1.22 -9.06
N LEU A 460 -47.92 -1.57 -7.78
CA LEU A 460 -46.89 -1.94 -6.78
C LEU A 460 -45.99 -3.15 -7.15
N THR A 461 -46.01 -3.63 -8.39
CA THR A 461 -45.18 -4.74 -8.88
C THR A 461 -43.90 -4.22 -9.54
N VAL A 462 -42.76 -4.38 -8.85
CA VAL A 462 -41.42 -4.11 -9.37
C VAL A 462 -40.95 -5.29 -10.21
N MET A 463 -40.64 -5.08 -11.50
CA MET A 463 -39.95 -6.08 -12.31
C MET A 463 -38.44 -5.81 -12.26
N SER A 464 -37.69 -6.75 -11.67
CA SER A 464 -36.22 -6.78 -11.75
C SER A 464 -35.77 -7.69 -12.88
N ILE A 465 -34.87 -7.18 -13.71
CA ILE A 465 -34.24 -7.91 -14.79
C ILE A 465 -32.75 -8.03 -14.47
N SER A 466 -32.32 -9.25 -14.15
CA SER A 466 -30.93 -9.56 -13.82
C SER A 466 -30.31 -10.39 -14.94
N GLY A 467 -29.26 -9.84 -15.53
CA GLY A 467 -28.54 -10.45 -16.63
C GLY A 467 -27.52 -11.49 -16.18
N TRP A 468 -27.23 -12.40 -17.08
CA TRP A 468 -26.16 -13.39 -16.99
C TRP A 468 -25.54 -13.56 -18.37
N ALA A 469 -24.26 -13.93 -18.41
CA ALA A 469 -23.58 -14.17 -19.69
C ALA A 469 -22.56 -15.29 -19.58
N ARG A 470 -22.58 -16.17 -20.58
CA ARG A 470 -21.61 -17.23 -20.79
C ARG A 470 -20.84 -16.92 -22.07
N LEU A 471 -19.61 -16.48 -21.91
CA LEU A 471 -18.73 -16.13 -23.00
C LEU A 471 -17.63 -17.19 -23.08
N SER A 472 -17.56 -17.93 -24.18
CA SER A 472 -16.42 -18.80 -24.45
C SER A 472 -15.93 -18.69 -25.89
N ASN A 473 -14.62 -18.61 -26.10
CA ASN A 473 -14.03 -18.48 -27.44
C ASN A 473 -14.55 -17.25 -28.20
N VAL A 474 -14.67 -16.12 -27.50
CA VAL A 474 -15.09 -14.83 -28.07
C VAL A 474 -13.91 -13.87 -28.07
N GLU A 475 -13.55 -13.37 -29.25
CA GLU A 475 -12.50 -12.35 -29.41
C GLU A 475 -13.09 -10.96 -29.21
N LEU A 476 -12.46 -10.16 -28.36
CA LEU A 476 -12.77 -8.75 -28.15
C LEU A 476 -11.60 -7.91 -28.63
N LEU A 477 -11.83 -7.13 -29.68
CA LEU A 477 -10.81 -6.30 -30.31
C LEU A 477 -11.17 -4.82 -30.16
N ARG A 478 -10.21 -4.02 -29.65
CA ARG A 478 -10.42 -2.59 -29.38
C ARG A 478 -11.62 -2.35 -28.48
N ALA A 479 -11.62 -3.03 -27.35
CA ALA A 479 -12.67 -2.98 -26.34
C ALA A 479 -12.26 -2.13 -25.14
N GLY A 480 -13.22 -1.79 -24.27
CA GLY A 480 -13.04 -0.91 -23.13
C GLY A 480 -13.04 0.58 -23.49
N GLN A 481 -13.39 1.43 -22.52
CA GLN A 481 -13.46 2.88 -22.67
C GLN A 481 -12.71 3.53 -21.51
N GLU A 482 -11.68 4.31 -21.82
CA GLU A 482 -10.76 4.87 -20.83
C GLU A 482 -11.42 5.94 -19.96
N GLY A 483 -11.02 5.99 -18.69
CA GLY A 483 -11.47 7.02 -17.74
C GLY A 483 -12.67 6.63 -16.89
N TRP A 484 -13.44 5.61 -17.26
CA TRP A 484 -14.54 5.07 -16.43
C TRP A 484 -14.12 3.78 -15.71
N THR A 485 -13.36 3.94 -14.63
CA THR A 485 -12.72 2.85 -13.87
C THR A 485 -13.44 2.45 -12.59
N GLU A 486 -14.53 3.16 -12.26
CA GLU A 486 -15.26 3.02 -11.02
C GLU A 486 -16.23 1.84 -11.07
N SER A 487 -16.43 1.15 -9.95
CA SER A 487 -17.27 -0.06 -9.86
C SER A 487 -18.75 0.18 -10.19
N TYR A 488 -19.23 1.44 -10.14
CA TYR A 488 -20.60 1.82 -10.46
C TYR A 488 -20.83 2.13 -11.96
N ASP A 489 -19.79 2.51 -12.71
CA ASP A 489 -19.80 2.63 -14.18
C ASP A 489 -18.49 2.08 -14.77
N PRO A 490 -18.26 0.76 -14.71
CA PRO A 490 -17.03 0.16 -15.23
C PRO A 490 -17.19 -0.06 -16.73
N ARG A 491 -16.59 0.83 -17.54
CA ARG A 491 -16.63 0.70 -19.01
C ARG A 491 -15.48 -0.15 -19.54
N PHE A 492 -15.39 -1.35 -19.01
CA PHE A 492 -14.35 -2.33 -19.35
C PHE A 492 -14.70 -3.07 -20.63
N ALA A 493 -13.78 -3.88 -21.15
CA ALA A 493 -14.10 -4.72 -22.31
C ALA A 493 -15.23 -5.70 -21.96
N ILE A 494 -15.15 -6.34 -20.79
CA ILE A 494 -16.24 -7.13 -20.19
C ILE A 494 -16.41 -6.71 -18.73
N ALA A 495 -17.64 -6.37 -18.32
CA ALA A 495 -17.96 -6.10 -16.93
C ALA A 495 -19.20 -6.87 -16.47
N TYR A 496 -19.09 -7.60 -15.36
CA TYR A 496 -20.24 -8.13 -14.61
C TYR A 496 -20.49 -7.21 -13.43
N VAL A 497 -21.66 -6.56 -13.36
CA VAL A 497 -21.99 -5.68 -12.23
C VAL A 497 -23.35 -6.04 -11.63
N ARG A 498 -23.33 -6.40 -10.35
CA ARG A 498 -24.50 -6.77 -9.54
C ARG A 498 -25.33 -7.92 -10.12
N THR A 499 -24.68 -8.90 -10.72
CA THR A 499 -25.34 -10.11 -11.24
C THR A 499 -25.66 -11.12 -10.12
N GLY A 500 -25.18 -10.87 -8.90
CA GLY A 500 -25.38 -11.76 -7.76
C GLY A 500 -24.51 -13.02 -7.84
N THR A 501 -24.95 -14.07 -7.16
CA THR A 501 -24.25 -15.37 -7.14
C THR A 501 -24.60 -16.18 -8.37
N VAL A 502 -23.59 -16.75 -9.03
CA VAL A 502 -23.77 -17.69 -10.14
C VAL A 502 -24.64 -18.88 -9.69
N SER A 503 -25.62 -19.23 -10.50
CA SER A 503 -26.54 -20.35 -10.25
C SER A 503 -26.94 -21.05 -11.56
N PRO A 504 -27.55 -22.24 -11.53
CA PRO A 504 -28.01 -22.92 -12.75
C PRO A 504 -28.99 -22.09 -13.59
N GLY A 505 -29.79 -21.22 -12.97
CA GLY A 505 -30.71 -20.34 -13.68
C GLY A 505 -30.07 -19.03 -14.21
N ARG A 506 -28.89 -18.68 -13.70
CA ARG A 506 -28.10 -17.51 -14.12
C ARG A 506 -26.62 -17.89 -14.21
N PRO A 507 -26.26 -18.81 -15.13
CA PRO A 507 -24.89 -19.27 -15.24
C PRO A 507 -24.02 -18.14 -15.82
N SER A 508 -22.78 -17.98 -15.33
CA SER A 508 -21.89 -16.94 -15.84
C SER A 508 -20.43 -17.32 -15.78
N TYR A 509 -19.72 -17.05 -16.88
CA TYR A 509 -18.28 -17.27 -17.01
C TYR A 509 -17.71 -16.54 -18.23
N VAL A 510 -16.39 -16.34 -18.19
CA VAL A 510 -15.58 -15.84 -19.31
C VAL A 510 -14.43 -16.82 -19.51
N ILE A 511 -14.45 -17.58 -20.61
CA ILE A 511 -13.52 -18.68 -20.85
C ILE A 511 -12.84 -18.53 -22.22
N ALA A 512 -11.52 -18.67 -22.29
CA ALA A 512 -10.78 -18.69 -23.56
C ALA A 512 -11.04 -17.48 -24.49
N CYS A 513 -11.36 -16.32 -23.91
CA CYS A 513 -11.64 -15.08 -24.62
C CYS A 513 -10.37 -14.22 -24.72
N PRO A 514 -9.85 -13.98 -25.93
CA PRO A 514 -8.80 -12.98 -26.14
C PRO A 514 -9.41 -11.58 -26.20
N ILE A 515 -8.95 -10.69 -25.32
CA ILE A 515 -9.28 -9.29 -25.22
C ILE A 515 -8.01 -8.52 -25.52
N HIS A 516 -7.91 -7.96 -26.71
CA HIS A 516 -6.66 -7.35 -27.15
C HIS A 516 -6.88 -5.99 -27.79
N ASP A 517 -5.81 -5.20 -27.74
CA ASP A 517 -5.86 -3.81 -28.15
C ASP A 517 -6.83 -2.99 -27.28
N SER A 518 -6.95 -3.34 -25.99
CA SER A 518 -7.96 -2.83 -25.07
C SER A 518 -7.68 -1.41 -24.58
N TYR A 519 -8.65 -0.51 -24.70
CA TYR A 519 -8.52 0.88 -24.25
C TYR A 519 -8.87 1.10 -22.78
N SER A 520 -9.26 0.05 -22.05
CA SER A 520 -9.54 0.10 -20.61
C SER A 520 -9.26 -1.28 -20.00
N THR A 521 -9.66 -1.47 -18.74
CA THR A 521 -9.57 -2.78 -18.08
C THR A 521 -10.24 -3.87 -18.92
N GLY A 522 -9.61 -5.04 -18.99
CA GLY A 522 -10.11 -6.18 -19.77
C GLY A 522 -11.36 -6.78 -19.16
N ILE A 523 -11.25 -7.39 -17.97
CA ILE A 523 -12.37 -8.06 -17.30
C ILE A 523 -12.60 -7.43 -15.92
N GLY A 524 -13.84 -7.04 -15.63
CA GLY A 524 -14.29 -6.52 -14.34
C GLY A 524 -15.42 -7.32 -13.73
N VAL A 525 -15.36 -7.56 -12.42
CA VAL A 525 -16.44 -8.21 -11.67
C VAL A 525 -16.74 -7.43 -10.39
N PHE A 526 -17.96 -6.92 -10.28
CA PHE A 526 -18.42 -6.06 -9.18
C PHE A 526 -19.76 -6.53 -8.63
N GLY A 527 -19.84 -6.88 -7.34
CA GLY A 527 -21.10 -7.35 -6.75
C GLY A 527 -21.63 -8.66 -7.35
N ALA A 528 -20.74 -9.57 -7.72
CA ALA A 528 -21.06 -10.93 -8.14
C ALA A 528 -20.22 -11.94 -7.35
N SER A 529 -20.64 -13.20 -7.31
CA SER A 529 -19.88 -14.30 -6.68
C SER A 529 -19.92 -15.55 -7.55
N GLY A 530 -18.84 -16.33 -7.58
CA GLY A 530 -18.82 -17.62 -8.31
C GLY A 530 -18.49 -17.55 -9.81
N ILE A 531 -18.06 -16.40 -10.33
CA ILE A 531 -17.69 -16.25 -11.75
C ILE A 531 -16.39 -17.02 -12.04
N SER A 532 -16.40 -17.83 -13.10
CA SER A 532 -15.19 -18.46 -13.65
C SER A 532 -14.57 -17.58 -14.72
N ILE A 533 -13.29 -17.25 -14.56
CA ILE A 533 -12.46 -16.45 -15.46
C ILE A 533 -11.25 -17.31 -15.81
N THR A 534 -11.30 -17.95 -16.98
CA THR A 534 -10.39 -19.06 -17.27
C THR A 534 -9.82 -19.03 -18.68
N ASP A 535 -8.51 -19.29 -18.85
CA ASP A 535 -7.84 -19.36 -20.16
C ASP A 535 -7.94 -18.07 -21.02
N ASN A 536 -8.26 -16.92 -20.42
CA ASN A 536 -8.41 -15.66 -21.15
C ASN A 536 -7.06 -15.00 -21.41
N VAL A 537 -6.98 -14.20 -22.48
CA VAL A 537 -5.80 -13.40 -22.81
C VAL A 537 -6.21 -11.94 -22.77
N VAL A 538 -5.54 -11.10 -21.97
CA VAL A 538 -5.74 -9.65 -21.96
C VAL A 538 -4.45 -8.97 -22.41
N HIS A 539 -4.51 -8.29 -23.55
CA HIS A 539 -3.36 -7.59 -24.13
C HIS A 539 -3.61 -6.09 -24.23
N ARG A 540 -2.61 -5.33 -23.77
CA ARG A 540 -2.55 -3.87 -23.86
C ARG A 540 -3.73 -3.16 -23.20
N ALA A 541 -4.19 -3.65 -22.05
CA ALA A 541 -5.18 -2.92 -21.27
C ALA A 541 -4.55 -1.62 -20.70
N ILE A 542 -5.23 -0.49 -20.90
CA ILE A 542 -4.91 0.78 -20.23
C ILE A 542 -5.59 0.72 -18.87
N HIS A 543 -4.81 0.77 -17.77
CA HIS A 543 -5.22 0.43 -16.40
C HIS A 543 -5.10 -1.08 -16.09
N ASP A 544 -6.07 -1.68 -15.39
CA ASP A 544 -5.94 -3.04 -14.87
C ASP A 544 -6.12 -4.08 -16.00
N GLY A 545 -5.59 -5.29 -15.86
CA GLY A 545 -5.95 -6.37 -16.79
C GLY A 545 -7.27 -7.03 -16.42
N ILE A 546 -7.29 -7.64 -15.25
CA ILE A 546 -8.44 -8.31 -14.64
C ILE A 546 -8.64 -7.75 -13.24
N ARG A 547 -9.82 -7.19 -12.96
CA ARG A 547 -10.21 -6.64 -11.65
C ARG A 547 -11.44 -7.36 -11.11
N VAL A 548 -11.32 -7.98 -9.95
CA VAL A 548 -12.40 -8.79 -9.36
C VAL A 548 -12.62 -8.39 -7.90
N THR A 549 -13.89 -8.23 -7.56
CA THR A 549 -14.40 -8.07 -6.20
C THR A 549 -15.45 -9.16 -5.94
N GLY A 550 -15.75 -9.45 -4.68
CA GLY A 550 -16.77 -10.44 -4.33
C GLY A 550 -16.14 -11.72 -3.78
N SER A 551 -16.77 -12.88 -4.02
CA SER A 551 -16.36 -14.13 -3.38
C SER A 551 -16.42 -15.35 -4.28
N ASN A 552 -15.60 -16.37 -3.97
CA ASN A 552 -15.63 -17.70 -4.58
C ASN A 552 -15.42 -17.69 -6.10
N HIS A 553 -14.63 -16.73 -6.61
CA HIS A 553 -14.26 -16.68 -8.01
C HIS A 553 -13.17 -17.68 -8.34
N ARG A 554 -13.13 -18.13 -9.60
CA ARG A 554 -12.03 -18.93 -10.14
C ARG A 554 -11.30 -18.11 -11.18
N VAL A 555 -10.06 -17.74 -10.90
CA VAL A 555 -9.18 -17.04 -11.83
C VAL A 555 -8.05 -18.00 -12.17
N GLU A 556 -8.17 -18.66 -13.33
CA GLU A 556 -7.30 -19.79 -13.68
C GLU A 556 -6.72 -19.65 -15.09
N ARG A 557 -5.42 -19.90 -15.26
CA ARG A 557 -4.76 -19.99 -16.57
C ARG A 557 -4.89 -18.75 -17.47
N ASN A 558 -5.22 -17.60 -16.90
CA ASN A 558 -5.31 -16.35 -17.67
C ASN A 558 -3.92 -15.79 -17.94
N LEU A 559 -3.75 -15.16 -19.11
CA LEU A 559 -2.57 -14.39 -19.47
C LEU A 559 -2.95 -12.91 -19.56
N VAL A 560 -2.29 -12.06 -18.78
CA VAL A 560 -2.40 -10.61 -18.89
C VAL A 560 -1.04 -10.06 -19.26
N THR A 561 -0.97 -9.24 -20.32
CA THR A 561 0.29 -8.75 -20.86
C THR A 561 0.21 -7.33 -21.41
N ALA A 562 1.32 -6.61 -21.27
CA ALA A 562 1.49 -5.22 -21.67
C ALA A 562 0.46 -4.25 -21.04
N THR A 563 0.16 -4.38 -19.76
CA THR A 563 -0.72 -3.38 -19.08
C THR A 563 -0.05 -2.02 -19.02
N LEU A 564 -0.79 -0.98 -19.43
CA LEU A 564 -0.29 0.37 -19.65
C LEU A 564 -0.78 1.35 -18.58
N PHE A 565 0.11 2.24 -18.17
CA PHE A 565 -0.18 3.33 -17.25
C PHE A 565 -0.87 4.49 -17.96
N ARG A 566 -2.12 4.77 -17.54
CA ARG A 566 -2.96 5.83 -18.11
C ARG A 566 -2.31 7.21 -18.19
N GLY A 567 -1.43 7.54 -17.22
CA GLY A 567 -0.77 8.84 -17.16
C GLY A 567 0.41 9.00 -18.13
N ALA A 568 0.87 7.91 -18.74
CA ALA A 568 1.90 7.88 -19.79
C ALA A 568 1.36 7.47 -21.17
N TYR A 569 0.09 7.05 -21.25
CA TYR A 569 -0.51 6.55 -22.48
C TYR A 569 -0.64 7.66 -23.55
N GLY A 570 -0.24 7.33 -24.79
CA GLY A 570 -0.30 8.25 -25.92
C GLY A 570 0.61 9.48 -25.74
N ASP A 571 0.03 10.66 -25.93
CA ASP A 571 0.69 11.95 -25.75
C ASP A 571 0.70 12.46 -24.30
N ARG A 572 0.04 11.74 -23.37
CA ARG A 572 -0.08 12.15 -21.96
C ARG A 572 1.26 12.10 -21.21
N PHE A 573 1.36 12.95 -20.19
CA PHE A 573 2.52 13.02 -19.30
C PHE A 573 2.13 13.56 -17.90
N GLU A 574 1.40 12.75 -17.13
CA GLU A 574 0.82 13.14 -15.84
C GLU A 574 1.80 12.91 -14.66
N LEU A 575 2.78 13.79 -14.46
CA LEU A 575 3.88 13.64 -13.47
C LEU A 575 3.42 13.38 -12.01
N GLU A 576 2.27 13.90 -11.63
CA GLU A 576 1.70 13.77 -10.28
C GLU A 576 0.48 12.82 -10.25
N ASN A 577 0.41 11.88 -11.20
CA ASN A 577 -0.52 10.75 -11.13
C ASN A 577 0.10 9.61 -10.28
N PHE A 578 -0.59 9.26 -9.20
CA PHE A 578 -0.16 8.27 -8.20
C PHE A 578 -0.92 6.94 -8.31
N ASP A 579 -1.60 6.70 -9.44
CA ASP A 579 -2.30 5.45 -9.71
C ASP A 579 -1.31 4.30 -9.94
N TRP A 580 -1.58 3.19 -9.26
CA TRP A 580 -0.80 1.96 -9.25
C TRP A 580 -1.75 0.79 -9.58
N HIS A 581 -2.16 0.72 -10.84
CA HIS A 581 -2.97 -0.37 -11.39
C HIS A 581 -2.18 -1.70 -11.44
N ALA A 582 -2.89 -2.81 -11.66
CA ALA A 582 -2.30 -4.14 -11.72
C ALA A 582 -2.77 -4.97 -12.92
N ALA A 583 -1.92 -5.88 -13.41
CA ALA A 583 -2.36 -6.89 -14.37
C ALA A 583 -3.49 -7.76 -13.78
N PHE A 584 -3.36 -8.15 -12.52
CA PHE A 584 -4.42 -8.77 -11.73
C PHE A 584 -4.66 -7.96 -10.46
N ARG A 585 -5.84 -7.36 -10.35
CA ARG A 585 -6.28 -6.58 -9.19
C ARG A 585 -7.38 -7.35 -8.43
N LEU A 586 -6.98 -7.95 -7.32
CA LEU A 586 -7.71 -9.04 -6.66
C LEU A 586 -7.79 -8.86 -5.12
N GLU A 587 -7.30 -7.75 -4.58
CA GLU A 587 -7.27 -7.44 -3.15
C GLU A 587 -8.68 -7.36 -2.53
N GLU A 588 -9.70 -7.07 -3.33
CA GLU A 588 -11.09 -6.97 -2.90
C GLU A 588 -11.87 -8.31 -3.03
N ALA A 589 -11.22 -9.40 -3.46
CA ALA A 589 -11.84 -10.70 -3.66
C ALA A 589 -11.54 -11.66 -2.50
N THR A 590 -12.56 -12.41 -2.06
CA THR A 590 -12.45 -13.39 -0.96
C THR A 590 -12.69 -14.82 -1.45
N ASN A 591 -12.09 -15.82 -0.79
CA ASN A 591 -12.16 -17.23 -1.18
C ASN A 591 -11.82 -17.47 -2.67
N LEU A 592 -10.78 -16.80 -3.15
CA LEU A 592 -10.38 -16.83 -4.55
C LEU A 592 -9.55 -18.09 -4.86
N THR A 593 -9.91 -18.82 -5.91
CA THR A 593 -9.00 -19.79 -6.53
C THR A 593 -8.12 -19.06 -7.56
N LEU A 594 -6.81 -19.10 -7.39
CA LEU A 594 -5.84 -18.39 -8.23
C LEU A 594 -4.77 -19.36 -8.73
N VAL A 595 -4.96 -19.93 -9.93
CA VAL A 595 -4.11 -21.02 -10.43
C VAL A 595 -3.57 -20.74 -11.82
N ASN A 596 -2.26 -20.88 -12.03
CA ASN A 596 -1.59 -20.84 -13.34
C ASN A 596 -1.78 -19.55 -14.14
N ASN A 597 -2.01 -18.42 -13.48
CA ASN A 597 -2.14 -17.14 -14.16
C ASN A 597 -0.76 -16.53 -14.43
N THR A 598 -0.61 -15.86 -15.57
CA THR A 598 0.62 -15.15 -15.93
C THR A 598 0.34 -13.66 -16.09
N ALA A 599 1.07 -12.82 -15.33
CA ALA A 599 1.26 -11.41 -15.64
C ALA A 599 2.61 -11.26 -16.37
N ALA A 600 2.58 -10.94 -17.67
CA ALA A 600 3.75 -10.84 -18.53
C ALA A 600 3.87 -9.43 -19.12
N GLY A 601 4.44 -8.49 -18.38
CA GLY A 601 4.50 -7.09 -18.78
C GLY A 601 3.45 -6.23 -18.08
N SER A 602 3.87 -5.44 -17.09
CA SER A 602 3.04 -4.40 -16.48
C SER A 602 3.85 -3.14 -16.20
N GLU A 603 3.35 -1.99 -16.64
CA GLU A 603 3.94 -0.69 -16.33
C GLU A 603 3.81 -0.31 -14.84
N ARG A 604 3.08 -1.10 -14.04
CA ARG A 604 2.95 -0.99 -12.59
C ARG A 604 3.09 -2.36 -11.92
N ILE A 605 1.98 -2.99 -11.53
CA ILE A 605 1.96 -4.19 -10.68
C ILE A 605 1.57 -5.43 -11.48
N GLY A 606 2.22 -6.57 -11.24
CA GLY A 606 1.74 -7.87 -11.73
C GLY A 606 0.48 -8.31 -11.00
N PHE A 607 0.58 -8.61 -9.70
CA PHE A 607 -0.54 -9.03 -8.84
C PHE A 607 -0.70 -8.09 -7.64
N HIS A 608 -1.90 -7.54 -7.45
CA HIS A 608 -2.31 -6.82 -6.24
C HIS A 608 -3.35 -7.67 -5.50
N VAL A 609 -3.00 -8.13 -4.30
CA VAL A 609 -3.71 -9.20 -3.58
C VAL A 609 -3.70 -8.99 -2.07
N ASP A 610 -4.63 -9.63 -1.37
CA ASP A 610 -4.62 -9.80 0.09
C ASP A 610 -3.78 -11.01 0.56
N GLY A 611 -3.52 -11.96 -0.34
CA GLY A 611 -3.00 -13.28 -0.03
C GLY A 611 -4.06 -14.25 0.51
N GLU A 612 -3.63 -15.42 0.97
CA GLU A 612 -4.47 -16.41 1.66
C GLU A 612 -4.30 -16.29 3.17
N ALA A 613 -5.26 -16.78 3.97
CA ALA A 613 -5.02 -16.94 5.40
C ALA A 613 -3.85 -17.92 5.63
N CYS A 614 -2.99 -17.69 6.62
CA CYS A 614 -1.84 -18.57 6.86
C CYS A 614 -2.19 -20.00 7.30
N ASP A 615 -3.45 -20.25 7.68
CA ASP A 615 -4.03 -21.56 7.98
C ASP A 615 -4.93 -22.08 6.84
N ALA A 616 -4.96 -21.40 5.69
CA ALA A 616 -5.77 -21.81 4.55
C ALA A 616 -5.36 -23.20 4.04
N GLY A 617 -6.38 -24.05 3.85
CA GLY A 617 -6.26 -25.36 3.23
C GLY A 617 -6.03 -25.31 1.72
N MET A 618 -6.49 -26.34 1.02
CA MET A 618 -6.38 -26.46 -0.45
C MET A 618 -7.72 -26.28 -1.17
N GLU A 619 -8.76 -25.80 -0.47
CA GLU A 619 -10.11 -25.63 -1.04
C GLU A 619 -10.15 -24.55 -2.14
N ASN A 620 -9.47 -23.43 -1.90
CA ASN A 620 -9.31 -22.31 -2.85
C ASN A 620 -7.81 -22.14 -3.16
N PRO A 621 -7.22 -23.05 -3.96
CA PRO A 621 -5.77 -23.17 -4.04
C PRO A 621 -5.12 -22.01 -4.79
N TRP A 622 -3.93 -21.62 -4.33
CA TRP A 622 -3.02 -20.70 -5.04
C TRP A 622 -1.77 -21.45 -5.48
N TRP A 623 -1.60 -21.61 -6.80
CA TRP A 623 -0.53 -22.42 -7.37
C TRP A 623 -0.15 -22.01 -8.79
N GLY A 624 1.15 -21.97 -9.09
CA GLY A 624 1.68 -21.86 -10.45
C GLY A 624 1.52 -20.48 -11.09
N ASN A 625 1.25 -19.44 -10.31
CA ASN A 625 1.11 -18.07 -10.85
C ASN A 625 2.48 -17.45 -11.13
N VAL A 626 2.60 -16.75 -12.25
CA VAL A 626 3.86 -16.16 -12.72
C VAL A 626 3.71 -14.66 -12.93
N ALA A 627 4.67 -13.87 -12.43
CA ALA A 627 4.75 -12.44 -12.70
C ALA A 627 6.12 -12.07 -13.27
N HIS A 628 6.16 -11.45 -14.44
CA HIS A 628 7.39 -10.97 -15.06
C HIS A 628 7.21 -9.73 -15.91
N GLY A 629 8.31 -9.00 -16.16
CA GLY A 629 8.28 -7.74 -16.91
C GLY A 629 7.47 -6.64 -16.23
N CYS A 630 7.42 -6.62 -14.90
CA CYS A 630 6.65 -5.67 -14.11
C CYS A 630 7.56 -4.67 -13.39
N LEU A 631 7.05 -3.51 -12.96
CA LEU A 631 7.78 -2.70 -11.96
C LEU A 631 7.78 -3.42 -10.62
N HIS A 632 6.58 -3.78 -10.15
CA HIS A 632 6.38 -4.59 -8.95
C HIS A 632 5.75 -5.92 -9.36
N GLY A 633 6.32 -7.05 -8.96
CA GLY A 633 5.74 -8.36 -9.27
C GLY A 633 4.45 -8.62 -8.50
N ILE A 634 4.52 -8.62 -7.17
CA ILE A 634 3.39 -8.83 -6.27
C ILE A 634 3.33 -7.72 -5.21
N HIS A 635 2.12 -7.27 -4.92
CA HIS A 635 1.81 -6.19 -3.99
C HIS A 635 0.74 -6.62 -2.96
N ILE A 636 1.06 -6.49 -1.66
CA ILE A 636 0.08 -6.42 -0.56
C ILE A 636 0.25 -5.05 0.10
N PHE A 637 -0.76 -4.20 0.13
CA PHE A 637 -0.64 -2.80 0.50
C PHE A 637 -1.36 -2.39 1.79
N THR A 638 -1.42 -1.09 2.08
CA THR A 638 -1.71 -0.56 3.43
C THR A 638 -3.11 -0.82 3.94
N GLY A 639 -4.07 -1.11 3.05
CA GLY A 639 -5.43 -1.50 3.39
C GLY A 639 -5.66 -3.01 3.29
N ASP A 640 -4.64 -3.76 2.91
CA ASP A 640 -4.74 -5.13 2.41
C ASP A 640 -4.21 -6.10 3.46
N GLY A 641 -4.44 -7.39 3.23
CA GLY A 641 -3.95 -8.49 4.04
C GLY A 641 -5.01 -9.06 4.98
N ILE A 642 -4.97 -10.38 5.13
CA ILE A 642 -5.84 -11.16 6.02
C ILE A 642 -5.22 -11.25 7.42
N ALA A 643 -5.95 -10.81 8.45
CA ALA A 643 -5.54 -10.90 9.84
C ALA A 643 -5.80 -12.30 10.44
N PRO A 644 -4.95 -12.79 11.38
CA PRO A 644 -3.74 -12.15 11.88
C PRO A 644 -2.52 -12.32 10.95
N CYS A 645 -2.63 -13.17 9.93
CA CYS A 645 -1.53 -13.57 9.07
C CYS A 645 -1.99 -13.84 7.64
N SER A 646 -1.29 -13.25 6.68
CA SER A 646 -1.50 -13.40 5.24
C SER A 646 -0.36 -14.19 4.60
N MET A 647 -0.67 -15.08 3.67
CA MET A 647 0.29 -15.95 3.00
C MET A 647 0.26 -15.75 1.49
N LEU A 648 1.43 -15.64 0.88
CA LEU A 648 1.64 -15.78 -0.56
C LEU A 648 2.37 -17.08 -0.81
N ARG A 649 1.84 -17.98 -1.65
CA ARG A 649 2.50 -19.25 -1.95
C ARG A 649 2.53 -19.61 -3.42
N ASN A 650 3.55 -20.40 -3.80
CA ASN A 650 3.69 -21.02 -5.12
C ASN A 650 3.71 -20.04 -6.30
N PHE A 651 4.33 -18.86 -6.13
CA PHE A 651 4.56 -17.92 -7.22
C PHE A 651 5.94 -18.12 -7.86
N VAL A 652 6.05 -17.73 -9.13
CA VAL A 652 7.33 -17.48 -9.78
C VAL A 652 7.35 -16.01 -10.21
N VAL A 653 8.24 -15.22 -9.64
CA VAL A 653 8.38 -13.80 -9.96
C VAL A 653 9.77 -13.56 -10.52
N TYR A 654 9.87 -13.02 -11.72
CA TYR A 654 11.17 -12.70 -12.30
C TYR A 654 11.16 -11.40 -13.07
N LYS A 655 12.34 -10.79 -13.26
CA LYS A 655 12.49 -9.54 -14.01
C LYS A 655 11.49 -8.45 -13.57
N SER A 656 11.38 -8.25 -12.25
CA SER A 656 10.73 -7.08 -11.70
C SER A 656 11.73 -5.94 -11.56
N TRP A 657 11.45 -4.79 -12.18
CA TRP A 657 12.42 -3.68 -12.23
C TRP A 657 12.71 -3.05 -10.87
N ASP A 658 11.68 -2.96 -10.02
CA ASP A 658 11.81 -2.41 -8.68
C ASP A 658 11.78 -3.53 -7.64
N TYR A 659 10.61 -4.14 -7.41
CA TYR A 659 10.43 -5.15 -6.36
C TYR A 659 9.76 -6.42 -6.90
N ALA A 660 10.30 -7.61 -6.65
CA ALA A 660 9.57 -8.84 -6.99
C ALA A 660 8.34 -9.00 -6.08
N ILE A 661 8.53 -8.84 -4.77
CA ILE A 661 7.46 -8.85 -3.77
C ILE A 661 7.64 -7.63 -2.86
N TYR A 662 6.66 -6.75 -2.85
CA TYR A 662 6.57 -5.64 -1.93
C TYR A 662 5.30 -5.79 -1.07
N HIS A 663 5.46 -5.75 0.25
CA HIS A 663 4.29 -5.62 1.12
C HIS A 663 4.43 -4.50 2.13
N GLN A 664 3.31 -3.85 2.40
CA GLN A 664 3.14 -2.86 3.46
C GLN A 664 1.78 -3.01 4.14
N THR A 665 1.68 -3.83 5.18
CA THR A 665 0.40 -4.16 5.84
C THR A 665 0.51 -4.14 7.37
N THR A 666 -0.63 -4.26 8.04
CA THR A 666 -0.72 -4.47 9.50
C THR A 666 -0.62 -5.94 9.91
N THR A 667 -0.75 -6.89 8.98
CA THR A 667 -0.74 -8.32 9.30
C THR A 667 0.68 -8.88 9.28
N SER A 668 0.89 -10.05 9.91
CA SER A 668 2.09 -10.84 9.65
C SER A 668 2.01 -11.43 8.25
N VAL A 669 3.14 -11.61 7.57
CA VAL A 669 3.17 -12.11 6.20
C VAL A 669 4.09 -13.32 6.05
N VAL A 670 3.60 -14.37 5.42
CA VAL A 670 4.38 -15.57 5.04
C VAL A 670 4.51 -15.63 3.53
N ILE A 671 5.74 -15.71 3.02
CA ILE A 671 6.04 -16.04 1.63
C ILE A 671 6.50 -17.48 1.60
N LYS A 672 5.76 -18.34 0.90
CA LYS A 672 5.98 -19.78 0.90
C LYS A 672 6.17 -20.33 -0.50
N ASP A 673 7.07 -21.29 -0.66
CA ASP A 673 7.23 -22.04 -1.90
C ASP A 673 7.44 -21.23 -3.18
N THR A 674 7.93 -20.00 -3.05
CA THR A 674 7.99 -19.01 -4.14
C THR A 674 9.41 -18.90 -4.71
N ILE A 675 9.51 -18.64 -6.02
CA ILE A 675 10.77 -18.36 -6.70
C ILE A 675 10.82 -16.88 -7.06
N MET A 676 11.92 -16.20 -6.72
CA MET A 676 12.20 -14.81 -7.11
C MET A 676 13.51 -14.76 -7.89
N ALA A 677 13.51 -14.19 -9.09
CA ALA A 677 14.71 -14.11 -9.93
C ALA A 677 14.86 -12.73 -10.59
N ASP A 678 16.10 -12.34 -10.92
CA ASP A 678 16.41 -11.22 -11.81
C ASP A 678 15.71 -9.91 -11.44
N SER A 679 15.44 -9.65 -10.17
CA SER A 679 14.71 -8.47 -9.73
C SER A 679 15.62 -7.56 -8.94
N THR A 680 15.48 -6.24 -9.06
CA THR A 680 16.39 -5.30 -8.35
C THR A 680 16.39 -5.56 -6.86
N VAL A 681 15.20 -5.66 -6.27
CA VAL A 681 14.98 -6.13 -4.91
C VAL A 681 13.98 -7.28 -4.98
N GLY A 682 14.34 -8.47 -4.51
CA GLY A 682 13.44 -9.61 -4.44
C GLY A 682 12.29 -9.35 -3.46
N TYR A 683 12.62 -8.99 -2.22
CA TYR A 683 11.64 -8.85 -1.16
C TYR A 683 11.89 -7.60 -0.29
N LEU A 684 10.87 -6.76 -0.18
CA LEU A 684 10.81 -5.65 0.78
C LEU A 684 9.59 -5.80 1.70
N PRO A 685 9.79 -6.27 2.94
CA PRO A 685 8.75 -6.35 3.96
C PRO A 685 8.64 -5.06 4.79
N ILE A 686 7.45 -4.46 4.81
CA ILE A 686 7.09 -3.38 5.73
C ILE A 686 5.85 -3.82 6.51
N ILE A 687 5.97 -3.92 7.82
CA ILE A 687 4.85 -4.26 8.70
C ILE A 687 4.64 -3.11 9.67
N PHE A 688 3.41 -2.68 9.87
CA PHE A 688 3.14 -1.55 10.75
C PHE A 688 2.03 -1.78 11.77
N ALA A 689 1.98 -0.87 12.75
CA ALA A 689 1.16 -0.92 13.95
C ALA A 689 1.56 -2.07 14.91
N PRO A 690 1.29 -1.96 16.22
CA PRO A 690 0.75 -0.80 16.93
C PRO A 690 1.73 0.39 16.97
N ALA A 691 1.21 1.57 17.30
CA ALA A 691 2.03 2.77 17.43
C ALA A 691 2.88 2.73 18.71
N ALA A 692 4.18 3.01 18.62
CA ALA A 692 5.08 2.93 19.77
C ALA A 692 4.72 3.90 20.91
N LEU A 693 4.16 5.08 20.58
CA LEU A 693 3.74 6.07 21.57
C LEU A 693 2.57 5.62 22.45
N SER A 694 1.83 4.58 22.07
CA SER A 694 0.81 4.01 22.96
C SER A 694 1.37 2.97 23.94
N HIS A 695 2.67 2.64 23.84
CA HIS A 695 3.33 1.59 24.62
C HIS A 695 2.68 0.20 24.49
N VAL A 696 1.92 0.00 23.41
CA VAL A 696 1.33 -1.29 23.02
C VAL A 696 2.29 -1.97 22.06
N TYR A 697 2.45 -3.28 22.20
CA TYR A 697 3.27 -4.10 21.30
C TYR A 697 2.49 -5.33 20.82
N ALA A 698 2.91 -5.88 19.68
CA ALA A 698 2.36 -7.10 19.11
C ALA A 698 3.47 -7.95 18.50
N GLU A 699 3.36 -9.28 18.58
CA GLU A 699 4.29 -10.22 17.95
C GLU A 699 3.98 -10.33 16.46
N LYS A 700 4.56 -9.44 15.65
CA LYS A 700 4.43 -9.47 14.20
C LYS A 700 5.68 -10.01 13.54
N PHE A 701 5.51 -10.69 12.40
CA PHE A 701 6.63 -11.26 11.67
C PHE A 701 6.43 -11.17 10.16
N ALA A 702 7.56 -11.08 9.45
CA ALA A 702 7.67 -11.44 8.04
C ALA A 702 8.42 -12.78 7.97
N ARG A 703 7.93 -13.74 7.19
CA ARG A 703 8.52 -15.08 7.10
C ARG A 703 8.71 -15.53 5.67
N LEU A 704 9.88 -16.11 5.39
CA LEU A 704 10.16 -16.83 4.14
C LEU A 704 10.25 -18.33 4.45
N GLU A 705 9.47 -19.16 3.75
CA GLU A 705 9.42 -20.62 3.89
C GLU A 705 9.64 -21.29 2.53
N SER A 706 10.66 -22.13 2.36
CA SER A 706 10.88 -22.89 1.11
C SER A 706 11.03 -21.99 -0.14
N VAL A 707 11.67 -20.83 -0.01
CA VAL A 707 11.83 -19.84 -1.09
C VAL A 707 13.10 -20.10 -1.88
N VAL A 708 13.07 -19.86 -3.19
CA VAL A 708 14.27 -19.83 -4.05
C VAL A 708 14.51 -18.40 -4.50
N CYS A 709 15.73 -17.91 -4.33
CA CYS A 709 16.10 -16.58 -4.76
C CYS A 709 17.33 -16.62 -5.67
N VAL A 710 17.20 -15.98 -6.84
CA VAL A 710 18.22 -15.92 -7.88
C VAL A 710 18.57 -14.46 -8.13
N GLY A 711 19.83 -14.09 -7.96
CA GLY A 711 20.29 -12.71 -8.21
C GLY A 711 20.15 -12.33 -9.67
N ARG A 712 21.03 -12.91 -10.49
CA ARG A 712 20.95 -12.94 -11.96
C ARG A 712 20.98 -14.38 -12.44
N SER A 713 20.02 -14.76 -13.26
CA SER A 713 19.89 -16.05 -13.91
C SER A 713 21.00 -16.23 -14.95
N ASP A 714 21.23 -17.47 -15.37
CA ASP A 714 22.22 -17.78 -16.42
C ASP A 714 21.86 -17.19 -17.79
N HIS A 715 20.62 -16.71 -17.96
CA HIS A 715 20.09 -16.09 -19.19
C HIS A 715 19.81 -14.60 -19.04
N PHE A 716 20.24 -13.99 -17.92
CA PHE A 716 20.23 -12.55 -17.73
C PHE A 716 21.26 -11.91 -18.67
N ASP A 717 20.81 -10.97 -19.49
CA ASP A 717 21.67 -10.22 -20.43
C ASP A 717 21.70 -8.74 -20.01
N PRO A 718 22.85 -8.19 -19.55
CA PRO A 718 22.91 -6.81 -19.07
C PRO A 718 22.67 -5.74 -20.15
N VAL A 719 22.76 -6.10 -21.44
CA VAL A 719 22.50 -5.20 -22.56
C VAL A 719 21.01 -5.19 -22.91
N LEU A 720 20.36 -6.37 -22.90
CA LEU A 720 18.96 -6.51 -23.26
C LEU A 720 18.01 -6.31 -22.07
N ASP A 721 18.39 -6.81 -20.89
CA ASP A 721 17.60 -6.76 -19.65
C ASP A 721 17.90 -5.47 -18.88
N THR A 722 17.52 -4.34 -19.48
CA THR A 722 17.67 -3.00 -18.92
C THR A 722 16.48 -2.10 -19.23
N MET A 723 16.32 -1.00 -18.49
CA MET A 723 15.38 0.07 -18.81
C MET A 723 16.05 1.44 -18.68
N ASP A 724 15.66 2.36 -19.56
CA ASP A 724 16.15 3.74 -19.55
C ASP A 724 15.20 4.64 -18.76
N GLU A 725 15.57 4.94 -17.51
CA GLU A 725 14.81 5.83 -16.64
C GLU A 725 14.81 7.30 -17.09
N ALA A 726 15.67 7.69 -18.05
CA ALA A 726 15.75 9.06 -18.53
C ALA A 726 14.79 9.35 -19.69
N THR A 727 14.35 8.33 -20.44
CA THR A 727 13.52 8.50 -21.63
C THR A 727 12.16 7.82 -21.53
N ASP A 728 12.02 6.77 -20.70
CA ASP A 728 10.75 6.10 -20.50
C ASP A 728 9.78 6.98 -19.69
N LYS A 729 8.68 7.42 -20.33
CA LYS A 729 7.65 8.27 -19.70
C LYS A 729 7.09 7.65 -18.42
N ASN A 730 6.81 6.34 -18.42
CA ASN A 730 6.26 5.65 -17.27
C ASN A 730 7.26 5.66 -16.11
N LEU A 731 8.55 5.46 -16.36
CA LEU A 731 9.60 5.51 -15.33
C LEU A 731 9.85 6.92 -14.80
N ILE A 732 9.77 7.94 -15.67
CA ILE A 732 9.88 9.36 -15.27
C ILE A 732 8.71 9.75 -14.37
N ILE A 733 7.47 9.39 -14.72
CA ILE A 733 6.29 9.65 -13.88
C ILE A 733 6.35 8.83 -12.59
N ARG A 734 6.80 7.56 -12.66
CA ARG A 734 7.12 6.76 -11.47
C ARG A 734 8.12 7.49 -10.58
N ALA A 735 9.00 8.33 -11.12
CA ALA A 735 9.95 9.18 -10.43
C ALA A 735 10.98 8.39 -9.59
N LYS A 736 12.24 8.83 -9.64
CA LYS A 736 13.37 8.20 -8.92
C LYS A 736 13.11 7.97 -7.43
N LYS A 737 12.31 8.83 -6.79
CA LYS A 737 11.96 8.70 -5.37
C LYS A 737 11.09 7.48 -5.04
N ARG A 738 10.35 6.90 -5.99
CA ARG A 738 9.55 5.68 -5.76
C ARG A 738 10.24 4.43 -6.32
N ALA A 739 11.39 4.58 -6.97
CA ALA A 739 12.18 3.46 -7.44
C ALA A 739 12.66 2.61 -6.28
N ALA A 740 12.86 1.31 -6.53
CA ALA A 740 13.67 0.52 -5.63
C ALA A 740 15.08 1.12 -5.58
N PRO A 741 15.68 1.27 -4.38
CA PRO A 741 17.03 1.78 -4.29
C PRO A 741 17.97 0.78 -5.00
N ARG A 742 18.96 1.30 -5.71
CA ARG A 742 19.97 0.48 -6.38
C ARG A 742 21.07 0.14 -5.38
N ASN A 743 21.45 -1.14 -5.30
CA ASN A 743 22.51 -1.59 -4.41
C ASN A 743 23.82 -0.84 -4.75
N PRO A 744 24.58 -0.32 -3.77
CA PRO A 744 25.85 0.37 -4.00
C PRO A 744 26.87 -0.44 -4.81
N THR A 745 26.77 -1.77 -4.81
CA THR A 745 27.60 -2.65 -5.64
C THR A 745 27.07 -2.86 -7.06
N GLY A 746 25.98 -2.19 -7.44
CA GLY A 746 25.35 -2.24 -8.77
C GLY A 746 24.56 -3.52 -9.08
N GLY A 747 24.52 -4.50 -8.17
CA GLY A 747 23.84 -5.78 -8.36
C GLY A 747 22.38 -5.81 -7.90
N LYS A 748 21.80 -7.01 -7.96
CA LYS A 748 20.47 -7.38 -7.47
C LYS A 748 20.53 -7.76 -5.99
N THR A 749 19.42 -7.59 -5.28
CA THR A 749 19.33 -7.92 -3.84
C THR A 749 18.18 -8.88 -3.58
N CYS A 750 18.41 -9.98 -2.86
CA CYS A 750 17.30 -10.88 -2.53
C CYS A 750 16.33 -10.26 -1.52
N VAL A 751 16.82 -9.95 -0.32
CA VAL A 751 16.03 -9.50 0.81
C VAL A 751 16.59 -8.17 1.29
N MET A 752 15.76 -7.13 1.20
CA MET A 752 16.01 -5.90 1.92
C MET A 752 15.52 -6.07 3.36
N LEU A 753 16.36 -5.74 4.34
CA LEU A 753 16.02 -5.91 5.75
C LEU A 753 14.74 -5.11 6.11
N PRO A 754 13.90 -5.67 7.01
CA PRO A 754 12.52 -5.24 7.19
C PRO A 754 12.38 -3.88 7.85
N LEU A 755 11.21 -3.28 7.66
CA LEU A 755 10.72 -2.16 8.47
C LEU A 755 9.53 -2.62 9.31
N PHE A 756 9.69 -2.61 10.64
CA PHE A 756 8.57 -2.71 11.57
C PHE A 756 8.29 -1.34 12.18
N GLN A 757 7.15 -0.73 11.84
CA GLN A 757 6.89 0.69 12.11
C GLN A 757 5.58 0.93 12.85
N SER A 758 5.46 2.11 13.46
CA SER A 758 4.28 2.52 14.20
C SER A 758 3.03 2.74 13.33
N ALA A 759 3.20 3.05 12.05
CA ALA A 759 2.12 3.29 11.09
C ALA A 759 2.61 3.12 9.64
N SER A 760 1.70 3.21 8.67
CA SER A 760 2.03 3.25 7.24
C SER A 760 2.96 4.43 6.89
N ASN A 761 3.89 4.21 5.95
CA ASN A 761 4.83 5.23 5.51
C ASN A 761 4.23 6.27 4.52
N GLY A 762 2.99 6.04 4.06
CA GLY A 762 2.28 6.89 3.12
C GLY A 762 2.75 6.80 1.66
N ALA A 763 3.34 5.67 1.24
CA ALA A 763 3.44 5.31 -0.17
C ALA A 763 2.05 5.26 -0.84
N PRO A 764 1.94 5.35 -2.19
CA PRO A 764 2.98 5.73 -3.15
C PRO A 764 3.26 7.24 -3.13
N PHE A 765 2.55 8.03 -2.32
CA PHE A 765 2.85 9.45 -2.20
C PHE A 765 4.28 9.67 -1.68
N LYS A 766 4.75 8.83 -0.77
CA LYS A 766 6.15 8.76 -0.29
C LYS A 766 6.89 7.59 -0.99
N PRO A 767 8.24 7.56 -0.96
CA PRO A 767 8.99 6.39 -1.42
C PRO A 767 8.51 5.11 -0.74
N PHE A 768 8.43 4.00 -1.49
CA PHE A 768 7.97 2.71 -0.96
C PHE A 768 8.86 2.18 0.16
N ASN A 769 10.18 2.41 0.09
CA ASN A 769 11.14 1.97 1.11
C ASN A 769 11.33 2.97 2.25
N LYS A 770 10.62 4.10 2.29
CA LYS A 770 10.93 5.17 3.26
C LYS A 770 10.68 4.74 4.70
N ASN A 771 11.64 4.98 5.59
CA ASN A 771 11.35 5.12 7.02
C ASN A 771 10.95 6.56 7.37
N ASN A 772 9.74 6.75 7.90
CA ASN A 772 9.24 8.04 8.39
C ASN A 772 8.29 7.88 9.59
N LYS A 773 8.45 6.79 10.35
CA LYS A 773 7.61 6.44 11.50
C LYS A 773 8.50 5.81 12.56
N TYR A 774 8.19 6.08 13.84
CA TYR A 774 8.89 5.39 14.92
C TYR A 774 8.80 3.88 14.76
N PRO A 775 9.85 3.14 15.16
CA PRO A 775 9.82 1.69 15.10
C PRO A 775 8.68 1.11 15.94
N ALA A 776 8.10 0.00 15.49
CA ALA A 776 7.28 -0.82 16.38
C ALA A 776 8.16 -1.45 17.47
N ILE A 777 7.61 -1.73 18.65
CA ILE A 777 8.40 -2.27 19.78
C ILE A 777 8.96 -3.67 19.44
N ARG A 778 8.18 -4.50 18.75
CA ARG A 778 8.53 -5.89 18.40
C ARG A 778 8.36 -6.15 16.91
N GLY A 779 9.09 -7.14 16.41
CA GLY A 779 9.14 -7.54 15.01
C GLY A 779 10.16 -8.65 14.82
N LEU A 780 9.99 -9.48 13.80
CA LEU A 780 10.92 -10.56 13.44
C LEU A 780 10.88 -10.82 11.94
N LEU A 781 12.04 -10.83 11.28
CA LEU A 781 12.20 -11.50 9.99
C LEU A 781 12.68 -12.93 10.24
N SER A 782 11.90 -13.93 9.84
CA SER A 782 12.23 -15.34 9.97
C SER A 782 12.43 -15.97 8.60
N VAL A 783 13.59 -16.53 8.34
CA VAL A 783 13.93 -17.19 7.08
C VAL A 783 14.16 -18.67 7.35
N GLN A 784 13.35 -19.53 6.75
CA GLN A 784 13.34 -20.97 6.97
C GLN A 784 13.33 -21.70 5.62
N GLY A 785 14.36 -22.52 5.36
CA GLY A 785 14.37 -23.37 4.16
C GLY A 785 14.57 -22.57 2.87
N ILE A 786 15.43 -21.56 2.86
CA ILE A 786 15.67 -20.74 1.67
C ILE A 786 16.88 -21.27 0.88
N PHE A 787 16.77 -21.23 -0.44
CA PHE A 787 17.89 -21.52 -1.34
C PHE A 787 18.29 -20.27 -2.10
N TYR A 788 19.58 -19.91 -2.00
CA TYR A 788 20.16 -18.77 -2.68
C TYR A 788 21.09 -19.22 -3.80
N PHE A 789 20.81 -18.76 -5.01
CA PHE A 789 21.68 -18.90 -6.17
C PHE A 789 22.13 -17.53 -6.65
N TYR A 790 23.36 -17.17 -6.34
CA TYR A 790 23.93 -15.86 -6.66
C TYR A 790 25.30 -16.08 -7.27
N LYS A 791 25.63 -15.40 -8.36
CA LYS A 791 26.97 -15.46 -8.96
C LYS A 791 27.76 -14.19 -8.61
N LYS A 792 29.06 -14.41 -8.42
CA LYS A 792 30.24 -13.51 -8.33
C LYS A 792 30.12 -12.10 -8.93
N LEU A 793 31.09 -11.23 -8.59
CA LEU A 793 31.46 -10.05 -9.38
C LEU A 793 31.25 -10.31 -10.89
N GLN A 794 30.26 -9.62 -11.43
CA GLN A 794 29.81 -9.80 -12.80
C GLN A 794 30.86 -9.23 -13.76
N ALA A 795 30.78 -9.61 -15.04
CA ALA A 795 31.70 -9.08 -16.05
C ALA A 795 31.64 -7.55 -16.18
N ASP A 796 30.52 -6.94 -15.78
CA ASP A 796 30.29 -5.49 -15.71
C ASP A 796 30.84 -4.82 -14.42
N GLY A 797 31.48 -5.59 -13.52
CA GLY A 797 32.03 -5.10 -12.26
C GLY A 797 31.01 -4.93 -11.14
N THR A 798 29.74 -5.29 -11.35
CA THR A 798 28.68 -5.25 -10.33
C THR A 798 28.63 -6.53 -9.51
N ARG A 799 28.01 -6.48 -8.32
CA ARG A 799 27.92 -7.64 -7.40
C ARG A 799 26.53 -7.74 -6.79
N ASP A 800 25.90 -8.90 -6.92
CA ASP A 800 24.61 -9.18 -6.28
C ASP A 800 24.79 -9.49 -4.77
N SER A 801 23.73 -9.29 -3.97
CA SER A 801 23.75 -9.54 -2.52
C SER A 801 22.51 -10.28 -2.05
N ILE A 802 22.64 -11.16 -1.06
CA ILE A 802 21.46 -11.80 -0.45
C ILE A 802 20.73 -10.81 0.46
N PHE A 803 21.40 -10.29 1.49
CA PHE A 803 20.83 -9.32 2.43
C PHE A 803 21.43 -7.93 2.24
N TRP A 804 20.57 -6.90 2.28
CA TRP A 804 21.00 -5.51 2.29
C TRP A 804 20.14 -4.70 3.27
N THR A 805 20.77 -3.81 4.03
CA THR A 805 20.07 -2.78 4.79
C THR A 805 19.26 -1.87 3.87
N ASN A 806 18.04 -1.51 4.27
CA ASN A 806 17.29 -0.48 3.58
C ASN A 806 17.98 0.90 3.76
N PRO A 807 18.51 1.53 2.70
CA PRO A 807 19.26 2.79 2.84
C PRO A 807 18.41 3.96 3.34
N ALA A 808 17.07 3.83 3.34
CA ALA A 808 16.17 4.84 3.89
C ALA A 808 15.81 4.61 5.36
N ASN A 809 16.34 3.57 6.01
CA ASN A 809 16.07 3.24 7.42
C ASN A 809 17.27 3.53 8.32
N GLU A 810 17.10 4.48 9.23
CA GLU A 810 18.14 4.97 10.14
C GLU A 810 17.85 4.63 11.61
N ASP A 811 16.66 4.11 11.95
CA ASP A 811 16.25 3.97 13.36
C ASP A 811 16.58 2.61 13.96
N ILE A 812 16.07 1.51 13.38
CA ILE A 812 16.29 0.14 13.86
C ILE A 812 15.99 -0.88 12.78
N TYR A 813 16.68 -2.02 12.85
CA TYR A 813 16.30 -3.26 12.20
C TYR A 813 15.99 -4.31 13.26
N HIS A 814 14.76 -4.80 13.30
CA HIS A 814 14.39 -5.90 14.20
C HIS A 814 15.18 -7.18 13.84
N PRO A 815 15.31 -8.12 14.78
CA PRO A 815 16.11 -9.33 14.57
C PRO A 815 15.72 -10.10 13.30
N THR A 816 16.72 -10.67 12.65
CA THR A 816 16.55 -11.63 11.56
C THR A 816 17.05 -12.99 12.00
N HIS A 817 16.22 -14.04 11.91
CA HIS A 817 16.62 -15.41 12.21
C HIS A 817 16.67 -16.22 10.93
N LEU A 818 17.76 -16.96 10.73
CA LEU A 818 18.02 -17.82 9.59
C LEU A 818 18.10 -19.27 10.06
N ALA A 819 17.45 -20.17 9.32
CA ALA A 819 17.55 -21.61 9.49
C ALA A 819 17.32 -22.31 8.14
N ASN A 820 17.92 -23.48 7.96
CA ASN A 820 17.87 -24.32 6.76
C ASN A 820 18.21 -23.50 5.51
N VAL A 821 19.29 -22.71 5.58
CA VAL A 821 19.79 -21.94 4.45
C VAL A 821 20.70 -22.81 3.59
N THR A 822 20.49 -22.78 2.28
CA THR A 822 21.37 -23.42 1.32
C THR A 822 21.92 -22.38 0.35
N LEU A 823 23.25 -22.36 0.19
CA LEU A 823 23.96 -21.43 -0.68
C LEU A 823 24.55 -22.18 -1.89
N SER A 824 24.35 -21.65 -3.10
CA SER A 824 24.95 -22.16 -4.32
C SER A 824 25.57 -21.03 -5.13
N ASN A 825 26.84 -21.19 -5.52
CA ASN A 825 27.66 -20.20 -6.23
C ASN A 825 27.87 -18.85 -5.51
N VAL A 826 27.49 -18.75 -4.23
CA VAL A 826 27.53 -17.51 -3.45
C VAL A 826 28.95 -17.23 -2.95
N GLU A 827 29.52 -16.09 -3.34
CA GLU A 827 30.77 -15.58 -2.73
C GLU A 827 30.51 -14.99 -1.34
N GLU A 828 31.51 -15.03 -0.47
CA GLU A 828 31.39 -14.52 0.89
C GLU A 828 30.92 -13.06 0.91
N ALA A 829 31.51 -12.20 0.09
CA ALA A 829 31.13 -10.79 -0.05
C ALA A 829 29.71 -10.55 -0.62
N SER A 830 29.06 -11.57 -1.19
CA SER A 830 27.68 -11.51 -1.69
C SER A 830 26.64 -11.97 -0.66
N LYS A 831 27.07 -12.47 0.50
CA LYS A 831 26.13 -12.89 1.57
C LYS A 831 25.34 -11.71 2.15
N LEU A 832 26.00 -10.60 2.48
CA LEU A 832 25.29 -9.43 2.99
C LEU A 832 26.07 -8.13 2.86
N ARG A 833 25.33 -7.02 2.91
CA ARG A 833 25.86 -5.66 2.98
C ARG A 833 25.12 -4.86 4.05
N LEU A 834 25.81 -4.46 5.12
CA LEU A 834 25.27 -3.52 6.10
C LEU A 834 25.83 -2.14 5.84
N ASP A 835 24.97 -1.16 5.60
CA ASP A 835 25.40 0.22 5.37
C ASP A 835 25.79 0.93 6.67
N ARG A 836 26.31 2.16 6.55
CA ARG A 836 26.61 3.04 7.68
C ARG A 836 25.56 4.14 7.78
N PRO A 837 25.23 4.60 9.00
CA PRO A 837 24.32 5.72 9.17
C PRO A 837 24.75 6.93 8.36
N SER A 838 23.78 7.63 7.77
CA SER A 838 24.04 8.82 6.97
C SER A 838 24.53 9.97 7.86
N LEU A 839 25.66 10.57 7.51
CA LEU A 839 26.14 11.79 8.17
C LEU A 839 25.14 12.95 8.05
N GLY A 840 24.33 12.97 6.99
CA GLY A 840 23.28 13.98 6.79
C GLY A 840 22.17 13.92 7.84
N LYS A 841 22.06 12.83 8.59
CA LYS A 841 21.08 12.63 9.67
C LYS A 841 21.57 13.11 11.03
N ILE A 842 22.81 13.57 11.13
CA ILE A 842 23.37 14.15 12.35
C ILE A 842 23.06 15.64 12.35
N ASN A 843 21.82 15.98 12.72
CA ASN A 843 21.36 17.36 12.83
C ASN A 843 20.17 17.49 13.80
N PRO A 844 19.84 18.69 14.32
CA PRO A 844 18.77 18.90 15.30
C PRO A 844 17.37 18.43 14.88
N SER A 845 17.13 18.23 13.59
CA SER A 845 15.85 17.75 13.04
C SER A 845 15.77 16.22 12.93
N ASP A 846 16.90 15.51 12.98
CA ASP A 846 16.97 14.05 12.85
C ASP A 846 17.63 13.46 14.13
N CYS A 847 18.91 13.06 14.11
CA CYS A 847 19.62 12.39 15.23
C CYS A 847 20.50 13.31 16.10
N VAL A 848 20.32 14.63 15.96
CA VAL A 848 20.98 15.70 16.72
C VAL A 848 22.48 15.82 16.44
N ASP A 849 23.29 15.09 17.18
CA ASP A 849 24.72 15.32 17.33
C ASP A 849 25.51 14.00 17.48
N MET A 850 24.86 12.89 17.17
CA MET A 850 25.40 11.54 17.08
C MET A 850 24.63 10.77 16.00
N GLU A 851 25.25 9.77 15.39
CA GLU A 851 24.58 8.87 14.44
C GLU A 851 23.28 8.27 15.00
N CYS A 852 22.36 7.93 14.11
CA CYS A 852 21.19 7.13 14.44
C CYS A 852 21.59 5.65 14.64
N ASP A 853 20.81 4.90 15.41
CA ASP A 853 21.21 3.56 15.85
C ASP A 853 20.95 2.47 14.80
N GLY A 854 20.09 2.69 13.79
CA GLY A 854 19.54 1.58 13.00
C GLY A 854 20.58 0.70 12.33
N MET A 855 21.44 1.31 11.51
CA MET A 855 22.53 0.60 10.84
C MET A 855 23.67 0.17 11.79
N LYS A 856 23.63 0.60 13.06
CA LYS A 856 24.58 0.23 14.11
C LYS A 856 24.08 -0.91 15.00
N LYS A 857 22.80 -1.32 14.85
CA LYS A 857 22.13 -2.33 15.68
C LYS A 857 21.43 -3.40 14.84
N VAL A 858 22.10 -3.87 13.79
CA VAL A 858 21.62 -5.00 12.98
C VAL A 858 22.06 -6.31 13.61
N LEU A 859 21.12 -7.23 13.82
CA LEU A 859 21.35 -8.58 14.32
C LEU A 859 20.73 -9.61 13.37
N ILE A 860 21.58 -10.42 12.75
CA ILE A 860 21.17 -11.58 11.94
C ILE A 860 21.70 -12.83 12.64
N LYS A 861 20.83 -13.74 13.05
CA LYS A 861 21.19 -15.00 13.72
C LYS A 861 21.09 -16.16 12.75
N ASP A 862 22.17 -16.93 12.65
CA ASP A 862 22.16 -18.21 11.97
C ASP A 862 21.99 -19.31 13.02
N VAL A 863 20.79 -19.89 13.08
CA VAL A 863 20.38 -20.76 14.20
C VAL A 863 21.00 -22.16 14.06
N ASP A 864 21.21 -22.64 12.83
CA ASP A 864 21.71 -23.98 12.56
C ASP A 864 23.05 -24.02 11.79
N GLY A 865 23.54 -22.89 11.33
CA GLY A 865 24.83 -22.79 10.64
C GLY A 865 24.75 -22.91 9.13
N GLY A 866 23.55 -22.97 8.53
CA GLY A 866 23.39 -23.09 7.08
C GLY A 866 23.93 -21.88 6.29
N PHE A 867 24.08 -20.72 6.94
CA PHE A 867 24.53 -19.47 6.30
C PHE A 867 26.01 -19.13 6.61
N LEU A 868 26.44 -19.32 7.85
CA LEU A 868 27.78 -19.00 8.36
C LEU A 868 28.72 -20.23 8.40
N GLY A 869 28.19 -21.44 8.24
CA GLY A 869 28.93 -22.70 8.34
C GLY A 869 28.88 -23.35 9.74
N SER A 870 28.48 -22.59 10.76
CA SER A 870 28.11 -23.09 12.10
C SER A 870 27.19 -22.08 12.79
N PRO A 871 26.41 -22.47 13.82
CA PRO A 871 25.52 -21.57 14.52
C PRO A 871 26.23 -20.32 15.05
N GLY A 872 25.59 -19.16 14.90
CA GLY A 872 26.20 -17.88 15.24
C GLY A 872 25.32 -16.68 14.90
N ALA A 873 25.96 -15.51 14.76
CA ALA A 873 25.30 -14.28 14.37
C ALA A 873 26.24 -13.34 13.60
N VAL A 874 25.63 -12.51 12.76
CA VAL A 874 26.25 -11.31 12.19
C VAL A 874 25.74 -10.10 12.94
N ILE A 875 26.66 -9.25 13.39
CA ILE A 875 26.35 -7.99 14.09
C ILE A 875 27.08 -6.82 13.44
N SER A 876 26.41 -5.68 13.30
CA SER A 876 26.99 -4.47 12.72
C SER A 876 28.16 -3.91 13.55
N GLN A 877 29.12 -3.24 12.90
CA GLN A 877 30.21 -2.55 13.61
C GLN A 877 29.73 -1.21 14.20
N ALA A 878 29.24 -1.25 15.44
CA ALA A 878 28.72 -0.07 16.15
C ALA A 878 29.79 0.96 16.53
N GLU A 879 31.05 0.56 16.64
CA GLU A 879 32.18 1.41 17.08
C GLU A 879 32.88 2.19 15.95
N PHE A 880 32.39 2.11 14.72
CA PHE A 880 33.04 2.75 13.59
C PHE A 880 33.13 4.27 13.76
N GLY A 881 34.35 4.82 13.70
CA GLY A 881 34.63 6.24 13.90
C GLY A 881 34.72 6.68 15.37
N TRP A 882 34.77 5.76 16.33
CA TRP A 882 34.92 6.08 17.76
C TRP A 882 36.25 6.77 18.03
N ASP A 883 36.21 8.03 18.51
CA ASP A 883 37.38 8.88 18.78
C ASP A 883 38.38 8.96 17.61
N ASP A 884 37.94 8.70 16.37
CA ASP A 884 38.77 8.83 15.17
C ASP A 884 38.77 10.30 14.72
N PRO A 885 39.95 10.98 14.70
CA PRO A 885 40.06 12.37 14.26
C PRO A 885 39.55 12.61 12.84
N ASN A 886 39.55 11.58 11.98
CA ASN A 886 39.06 11.66 10.60
C ASN A 886 37.55 11.39 10.47
N GLN A 887 36.88 10.99 11.56
CA GLN A 887 35.44 10.66 11.58
C GLN A 887 34.67 11.44 12.65
N LEU A 888 35.21 12.55 13.15
CA LEU A 888 34.60 13.38 14.21
C LEU A 888 33.13 13.78 13.93
N ALA A 889 32.76 13.93 12.65
CA ALA A 889 31.40 14.23 12.21
C ALA A 889 30.35 13.19 12.66
N ARG A 890 30.76 11.96 13.01
CA ARG A 890 29.87 10.89 13.50
C ARG A 890 29.39 11.12 14.95
N GLY A 891 30.04 12.00 15.70
CA GLY A 891 29.61 12.33 17.06
C GLY A 891 29.77 11.19 18.07
N LEU A 892 30.67 10.24 17.81
CA LEU A 892 30.92 9.04 18.62
C LEU A 892 32.30 9.11 19.30
N GLY A 893 32.36 8.89 20.61
CA GLY A 893 33.63 8.91 21.35
C GLY A 893 33.48 8.89 22.87
N ASP A 894 34.60 8.80 23.58
CA ASP A 894 34.65 8.70 25.04
C ASP A 894 34.04 9.91 25.76
N TYR A 895 34.07 11.08 25.12
CA TYR A 895 33.47 12.32 25.63
C TYR A 895 31.93 12.26 25.74
N ARG A 896 31.29 11.26 25.13
CA ARG A 896 29.84 11.02 25.18
C ARG A 896 29.42 10.04 26.28
N ILE A 897 30.35 9.38 26.96
CA ILE A 897 30.02 8.45 28.04
C ILE A 897 29.32 9.23 29.18
N PRO A 898 28.15 8.76 29.67
CA PRO A 898 27.45 9.40 30.78
C PRO A 898 28.36 9.62 31.98
N LYS A 899 28.41 10.87 32.47
CA LYS A 899 29.26 11.27 33.59
C LYS A 899 29.12 10.37 34.84
N PRO A 900 27.92 9.92 35.24
CA PRO A 900 27.79 9.07 36.42
C PRO A 900 28.51 7.72 36.28
N MET A 901 28.72 7.21 35.07
CA MET A 901 29.50 5.98 34.83
C MET A 901 31.01 6.20 35.03
N LEU A 902 31.48 7.44 34.83
CA LEU A 902 32.87 7.85 35.00
C LEU A 902 33.13 8.49 36.38
N THR A 903 32.24 8.29 37.35
CA THR A 903 32.34 8.90 38.68
C THR A 903 32.24 7.83 39.75
N ALA A 904 33.28 7.71 40.60
CA ALA A 904 33.28 6.81 41.74
C ALA A 904 32.34 7.33 42.85
N THR A 905 32.03 6.48 43.84
CA THR A 905 31.15 6.82 44.95
C THR A 905 31.70 7.93 45.86
N ASP A 906 33.01 8.18 45.83
CA ASP A 906 33.69 9.27 46.51
C ASP A 906 33.76 10.58 45.70
N GLY A 907 33.23 10.58 44.47
CA GLY A 907 33.22 11.72 43.56
C GLY A 907 34.45 11.85 42.65
N THR A 908 35.42 10.94 42.74
CA THR A 908 36.58 10.94 41.84
C THR A 908 36.22 10.47 40.42
N ARG A 909 36.94 10.97 39.41
CA ARG A 909 36.73 10.56 38.01
C ARG A 909 37.42 9.23 37.75
N ILE A 910 36.69 8.28 37.19
CA ILE A 910 37.22 6.99 36.73
C ILE A 910 37.72 7.16 35.28
N PRO A 911 38.99 6.85 34.98
CA PRO A 911 39.50 6.77 33.62
C PRO A 911 38.71 5.77 32.77
N VAL A 912 38.46 6.10 31.51
CA VAL A 912 37.65 5.22 30.64
C VAL A 912 38.31 3.85 30.44
N GLY A 913 39.64 3.80 30.30
CA GLY A 913 40.38 2.54 30.16
C GLY A 913 40.25 1.60 31.36
N ASP A 914 39.93 2.13 32.55
CA ASP A 914 39.76 1.33 33.75
C ASP A 914 38.42 0.57 33.74
N ILE A 915 37.39 1.13 33.09
CA ILE A 915 36.07 0.50 32.96
C ILE A 915 35.88 -0.26 31.64
N ALA A 916 36.44 0.25 30.54
CA ALA A 916 36.24 -0.31 29.21
C ALA A 916 37.49 -0.16 28.34
N ASP A 917 38.02 -1.30 27.89
CA ASP A 917 39.14 -1.40 26.96
C ASP A 917 38.68 -1.69 25.52
N ARG A 918 37.39 -2.03 25.34
CA ARG A 918 36.79 -2.31 24.02
C ARG A 918 35.55 -1.45 23.79
N LYS A 919 35.23 -1.20 22.52
CA LYS A 919 34.11 -0.32 22.09
C LYS A 919 33.12 -1.05 21.18
N GLY A 920 31.88 -0.57 21.16
CA GLY A 920 30.78 -1.12 20.37
C GLY A 920 30.08 -2.29 21.05
N ILE A 921 29.45 -3.16 20.27
CA ILE A 921 28.72 -4.33 20.78
C ILE A 921 29.73 -5.30 21.43
N ILE A 922 29.37 -5.86 22.60
CA ILE A 922 30.23 -6.84 23.29
C ILE A 922 30.55 -8.02 22.38
N ARG A 923 31.84 -8.39 22.28
CA ARG A 923 32.31 -9.49 21.44
C ARG A 923 33.43 -10.25 22.14
N ASN A 924 33.70 -11.46 21.68
CA ASN A 924 34.90 -12.22 22.03
C ASN A 924 35.72 -12.55 20.78
N GLU A 925 36.81 -13.29 20.94
CA GLU A 925 37.77 -13.55 19.85
C GLU A 925 37.20 -14.38 18.70
N ALA A 926 36.08 -15.08 18.92
CA ALA A 926 35.33 -15.80 17.88
C ALA A 926 34.70 -14.86 16.83
N CYS A 927 34.50 -13.58 17.17
CA CYS A 927 33.99 -12.58 16.22
C CYS A 927 35.09 -12.00 15.36
N LYS A 928 35.00 -12.14 14.03
CA LYS A 928 35.95 -11.55 13.06
C LYS A 928 35.27 -10.46 12.23
N TYR A 929 35.97 -9.35 12.02
CA TYR A 929 35.43 -8.27 11.18
C TYR A 929 35.57 -8.63 9.70
N ASN A 930 34.47 -8.52 8.96
CA ASN A 930 34.43 -8.65 7.51
C ASN A 930 34.17 -7.27 6.89
N SER A 931 35.13 -6.76 6.13
CA SER A 931 35.07 -5.42 5.53
C SER A 931 34.03 -5.29 4.42
N ASP A 932 33.75 -6.36 3.67
CA ASP A 932 32.76 -6.34 2.58
C ASP A 932 31.35 -6.20 3.15
N TRP A 933 31.10 -6.92 4.25
CA TRP A 933 29.84 -6.86 4.99
C TRP A 933 29.68 -5.61 5.84
N GLN A 934 30.80 -4.98 6.22
CA GLN A 934 30.88 -3.94 7.26
C GLN A 934 30.32 -4.41 8.61
N ALA A 935 30.56 -5.68 8.91
CA ALA A 935 29.97 -6.38 10.05
C ALA A 935 30.98 -7.33 10.69
N TYR A 936 30.68 -7.75 11.92
CA TYR A 936 31.36 -8.87 12.56
C TYR A 936 30.62 -10.16 12.25
N ASP A 937 31.37 -11.12 11.74
CA ASP A 937 30.99 -12.51 11.65
C ASP A 937 31.34 -13.20 12.98
N CYS A 938 30.33 -13.59 13.74
CA CYS A 938 30.48 -14.24 15.03
C CYS A 938 29.86 -15.65 14.96
N HIS A 939 30.65 -16.66 14.64
CA HIS A 939 30.22 -18.06 14.68
C HIS A 939 31.35 -18.98 15.17
N GLY A 940 31.04 -20.25 15.40
CA GLY A 940 32.02 -21.26 15.80
C GLY A 940 32.15 -21.41 17.33
N GLU A 941 33.22 -22.08 17.75
CA GLU A 941 33.40 -22.44 19.15
C GLU A 941 33.56 -21.21 20.06
N GLY A 942 32.85 -21.24 21.20
CA GLY A 942 32.93 -20.19 22.21
C GLY A 942 32.22 -18.89 21.85
N VAL A 943 31.54 -18.79 20.69
CA VAL A 943 30.78 -17.59 20.32
C VAL A 943 29.68 -17.26 21.34
N LYS A 944 29.46 -15.97 21.58
CA LYS A 944 28.36 -15.49 22.42
C LYS A 944 27.02 -15.62 21.69
N ASP A 945 25.97 -16.00 22.41
CA ASP A 945 24.60 -15.97 21.88
C ASP A 945 23.99 -14.57 22.06
N TYR A 946 23.73 -13.89 20.95
CA TYR A 946 23.27 -12.51 20.92
C TYR A 946 21.74 -12.38 20.92
N ALA A 947 21.25 -11.32 21.53
CA ALA A 947 19.84 -10.93 21.59
C ALA A 947 19.70 -9.40 21.48
N MET A 948 18.49 -8.93 21.19
CA MET A 948 18.18 -7.50 21.21
C MET A 948 17.43 -7.15 22.51
N LEU A 949 17.99 -6.23 23.29
CA LEU A 949 17.39 -5.64 24.48
C LEU A 949 16.75 -4.29 24.12
N VAL A 950 15.46 -4.17 24.39
CA VAL A 950 14.71 -2.90 24.26
C VAL A 950 14.59 -2.27 25.63
N ILE A 951 14.95 -0.98 25.72
CA ILE A 951 14.81 -0.14 26.91
C ILE A 951 13.78 0.94 26.56
N GLU A 952 12.56 0.81 27.07
CA GLU A 952 11.43 1.69 26.78
C GLU A 952 11.16 2.63 27.96
N SER A 953 11.08 3.94 27.71
CA SER A 953 10.55 4.91 28.67
C SER A 953 9.03 5.00 28.53
N LEU A 954 8.32 4.64 29.61
CA LEU A 954 6.86 4.73 29.74
C LEU A 954 6.40 6.05 30.36
N ASP A 955 7.30 7.02 30.51
CA ASP A 955 6.97 8.31 31.10
C ASP A 955 6.18 9.18 30.12
N SER A 956 5.32 10.06 30.64
CA SER A 956 4.52 10.97 29.81
C SER A 956 5.37 11.93 28.96
N ASP A 957 6.65 12.09 29.30
CA ASP A 957 7.63 12.93 28.62
C ASP A 957 8.55 12.15 27.65
N THR A 958 8.20 10.90 27.30
CA THR A 958 9.03 9.97 26.49
C THR A 958 9.58 10.58 25.19
N GLU A 959 8.86 11.51 24.57
CA GLU A 959 9.30 12.20 23.34
C GLU A 959 10.10 13.49 23.56
N THR A 960 10.03 14.07 24.76
CA THR A 960 10.51 15.43 25.04
C THR A 960 11.75 15.46 25.92
N ARG A 961 11.95 14.44 26.76
CA ARG A 961 13.17 14.34 27.57
C ARG A 961 14.20 13.50 26.82
N ARG A 962 15.38 14.07 26.61
CA ARG A 962 16.50 13.34 26.01
C ARG A 962 17.23 12.50 27.06
N LEU A 963 17.25 11.19 26.84
CA LEU A 963 17.97 10.23 27.69
C LEU A 963 19.30 9.78 27.09
N SER A 964 19.52 10.11 25.82
CA SER A 964 20.63 9.64 25.00
C SER A 964 21.86 10.56 25.06
N PRO A 965 23.07 10.02 24.77
CA PRO A 965 23.34 8.59 24.55
C PRO A 965 23.14 7.75 25.82
N VAL A 966 22.68 6.51 25.62
CA VAL A 966 22.61 5.46 26.65
C VAL A 966 23.85 4.60 26.54
N ALA A 967 24.61 4.54 27.62
CA ALA A 967 25.80 3.69 27.72
C ALA A 967 25.45 2.33 28.28
N LEU A 968 25.94 1.30 27.60
CA LEU A 968 25.81 -0.09 27.96
C LEU A 968 27.21 -0.69 28.09
N LEU A 969 27.59 -1.08 29.31
CA LEU A 969 28.90 -1.65 29.63
C LEU A 969 28.77 -3.14 29.94
N GLY A 970 29.37 -3.99 29.12
CA GLY A 970 29.39 -5.44 29.34
C GLY A 970 30.76 -6.05 29.06
N GLY A 971 31.30 -6.84 29.99
CA GLY A 971 32.59 -7.52 29.81
C GLY A 971 33.74 -6.58 29.39
N ARG A 972 33.80 -5.39 30.00
CA ARG A 972 34.73 -4.28 29.65
C ARG A 972 34.57 -3.70 28.24
N THR A 973 33.42 -3.94 27.60
CA THR A 973 33.08 -3.35 26.30
C THR A 973 32.01 -2.28 26.45
N MET A 974 32.26 -1.09 25.90
CA MET A 974 31.37 0.07 25.95
C MET A 974 30.58 0.25 24.66
N ASP A 975 29.25 0.27 24.74
CA ASP A 975 28.36 0.59 23.64
C ASP A 975 27.54 1.85 23.93
N LEU A 976 27.42 2.77 22.97
CA LEU A 976 26.63 4.00 23.08
C LEU A 976 25.48 3.98 22.09
N ASN A 977 24.29 4.33 22.56
CA ASN A 977 23.04 4.24 21.80
C ASN A 977 22.31 5.59 21.83
N ASN A 978 22.02 6.16 20.67
CA ASN A 978 21.41 7.49 20.54
C ASN A 978 19.87 7.45 20.54
N GLY A 979 19.28 6.34 20.11
CA GLY A 979 17.84 6.17 19.87
C GLY A 979 17.40 6.55 18.46
N PRO A 980 16.09 6.36 18.16
CA PRO A 980 15.49 6.70 16.87
C PRO A 980 15.43 8.22 16.63
N GLN A 981 15.34 8.62 15.35
CA GLN A 981 15.24 10.01 14.94
C GLN A 981 13.82 10.59 15.14
N ASP A 982 13.67 11.91 14.95
CA ASP A 982 12.34 12.57 14.94
C ASP A 982 11.57 12.24 13.65
N HIS A 983 10.30 11.86 13.81
CA HIS A 983 9.36 11.63 12.70
C HIS A 983 8.12 12.53 12.76
N GLY A 984 8.03 13.39 13.77
CA GLY A 984 6.96 14.34 13.99
C GLY A 984 7.02 15.53 13.04
N TRP A 985 5.85 16.09 12.73
CA TRP A 985 5.73 17.35 12.00
C TRP A 985 4.90 18.34 12.80
N CYS A 986 5.54 19.38 13.31
CA CYS A 986 4.96 20.40 14.17
C CYS A 986 4.96 21.74 13.45
N ALA A 987 3.78 22.30 13.18
CA ALA A 987 3.60 23.63 12.58
C ALA A 987 4.41 23.88 11.28
N GLY A 988 4.64 22.85 10.47
CA GLY A 988 5.39 22.99 9.21
C GLY A 988 6.88 22.62 9.28
N TYR A 989 7.38 22.28 10.46
CA TYR A 989 8.78 21.90 10.72
C TYR A 989 8.86 20.55 11.45
N THR A 990 10.07 20.02 11.61
CA THR A 990 10.34 18.88 12.50
C THR A 990 10.00 19.25 13.94
N CYS A 991 9.41 18.31 14.68
CA CYS A 991 8.99 18.54 16.07
C CYS A 991 10.17 18.62 17.03
N GLN A 992 11.35 18.12 16.62
CA GLN A 992 12.50 17.83 17.46
C GLN A 992 12.15 16.90 18.63
N LYS A 993 11.10 16.09 18.45
CA LYS A 993 10.61 15.10 19.41
C LYS A 993 11.15 13.73 19.03
N ARG A 994 11.61 12.96 20.01
CA ARG A 994 12.21 11.65 19.76
C ARG A 994 11.79 10.70 20.86
N ILE A 995 11.17 9.60 20.47
CA ILE A 995 10.74 8.59 21.43
C ILE A 995 11.97 8.01 22.16
N SER A 996 11.91 7.98 23.48
CA SER A 996 12.95 7.43 24.35
C SER A 996 12.83 5.92 24.48
N THR A 997 13.00 5.23 23.34
CA THR A 997 13.04 3.77 23.25
C THR A 997 14.33 3.36 22.55
N PHE A 998 15.18 2.59 23.25
CA PHE A 998 16.51 2.22 22.78
C PHE A 998 16.56 0.73 22.48
N TYR A 999 17.18 0.37 21.35
CA TYR A 999 17.38 -1.01 20.92
C TYR A 999 18.86 -1.30 20.91
N THR A 1000 19.29 -2.27 21.73
CA THR A 1000 20.70 -2.57 21.93
C THR A 1000 20.96 -4.06 21.69
N ILE A 1001 22.15 -4.42 21.24
CA ILE A 1001 22.53 -5.83 21.07
C ILE A 1001 23.31 -6.27 22.30
N VAL A 1002 22.81 -7.29 22.98
CA VAL A 1002 23.36 -7.88 24.20
C VAL A 1002 23.73 -9.33 23.96
N ALA A 1003 24.65 -9.86 24.77
CA ALA A 1003 24.93 -11.28 24.83
C ALA A 1003 24.16 -11.91 26.00
N THR A 1004 23.48 -13.01 25.76
CA THR A 1004 22.83 -13.80 26.81
C THR A 1004 23.87 -14.36 27.78
N GLY A 1005 23.45 -14.66 29.01
CA GLY A 1005 24.34 -15.08 30.09
C GLY A 1005 25.41 -14.04 30.45
N THR A 1006 25.21 -12.76 30.08
CA THR A 1006 26.15 -11.67 30.37
C THR A 1006 25.49 -10.57 31.20
N HIS A 1007 26.30 -9.92 32.03
CA HIS A 1007 25.91 -8.78 32.84
C HIS A 1007 26.21 -7.45 32.12
N PHE A 1008 25.29 -6.49 32.21
CA PHE A 1008 25.45 -5.16 31.64
C PHE A 1008 25.09 -4.06 32.61
N ASP A 1009 25.92 -3.03 32.69
CA ASP A 1009 25.58 -1.78 33.38
C ASP A 1009 25.00 -0.78 32.38
N ILE A 1010 23.90 -0.11 32.77
CA ILE A 1010 23.15 0.84 31.94
C ILE A 1010 23.15 2.20 32.61
N PHE A 1011 23.65 3.19 31.88
CA PHE A 1011 23.68 4.58 32.32
C PHE A 1011 23.08 5.50 31.26
N PHE A 1012 22.27 6.46 31.71
CA PHE A 1012 21.66 7.49 30.88
C PHE A 1012 22.43 8.80 31.00
N THR A 1013 22.47 9.59 29.94
CA THR A 1013 23.03 10.95 30.00
C THR A 1013 22.16 11.89 30.85
N GLY A 1014 20.84 11.63 30.89
CA GLY A 1014 19.86 12.30 31.75
C GLY A 1014 19.42 11.45 32.95
N TYR A 1015 18.37 11.90 33.66
CA TYR A 1015 17.73 11.08 34.69
C TYR A 1015 17.07 9.86 34.05
N ALA A 1016 17.28 8.67 34.63
CA ALA A 1016 16.59 7.45 34.21
C ALA A 1016 15.05 7.63 34.24
N PRO A 1017 14.30 6.98 33.35
CA PRO A 1017 12.84 6.94 33.38
C PRO A 1017 12.28 6.57 34.74
N ARG A 1018 11.18 7.22 35.15
CA ARG A 1018 10.45 6.86 36.36
C ARG A 1018 9.65 5.58 36.15
N ASN A 1019 9.08 5.42 34.95
CA ASN A 1019 8.46 4.20 34.49
C ASN A 1019 9.23 3.69 33.28
N MET A 1020 9.76 2.48 33.37
CA MET A 1020 10.58 1.85 32.33
C MET A 1020 10.08 0.44 32.06
N ARG A 1021 10.24 -0.01 30.82
CA ARG A 1021 10.05 -1.42 30.45
C ARG A 1021 11.26 -1.97 29.73
N LEU A 1022 11.61 -3.20 30.05
CA LEU A 1022 12.69 -3.95 29.40
C LEU A 1022 12.09 -5.12 28.61
N HIS A 1023 12.56 -5.33 27.38
CA HIS A 1023 12.21 -6.50 26.56
C HIS A 1023 13.47 -7.19 26.04
N LEU A 1024 13.49 -8.53 26.04
CA LEU A 1024 14.37 -9.29 25.15
C LEU A 1024 13.55 -9.77 23.95
N LEU A 1025 13.95 -9.38 22.74
CA LEU A 1025 13.20 -9.71 21.53
C LEU A 1025 13.55 -11.11 21.02
N ASN A 1026 12.53 -11.92 20.75
CA ASN A 1026 12.66 -13.22 20.08
C ASN A 1026 13.63 -14.20 20.77
N VAL A 1027 13.73 -14.12 22.10
CA VAL A 1027 14.58 -14.97 22.94
C VAL A 1027 13.75 -16.04 23.66
N GLU A 1028 14.08 -17.30 23.43
CA GLU A 1028 13.47 -18.42 24.15
C GLU A 1028 13.85 -18.45 25.64
N SER A 1029 12.90 -18.82 26.49
CA SER A 1029 13.15 -19.11 27.89
C SER A 1029 13.94 -20.43 28.02
N PRO A 1030 14.93 -20.56 28.93
CA PRO A 1030 15.25 -19.67 30.05
C PRO A 1030 16.50 -18.82 29.81
N LYS A 1031 16.80 -18.38 28.58
CA LYS A 1031 17.96 -17.51 28.32
C LYS A 1031 17.79 -16.17 29.03
N THR A 1032 18.89 -15.67 29.60
CA THR A 1032 18.86 -14.54 30.53
C THR A 1032 19.85 -13.44 30.16
N VAL A 1033 19.57 -12.23 30.60
CA VAL A 1033 20.52 -11.10 30.67
C VAL A 1033 20.33 -10.43 32.02
N ARG A 1034 21.43 -10.13 32.73
CA ARG A 1034 21.35 -9.35 33.98
C ARG A 1034 21.77 -7.92 33.72
N VAL A 1035 20.87 -6.97 33.91
CA VAL A 1035 21.17 -5.54 33.79
C VAL A 1035 21.33 -4.91 35.17
N ALA A 1036 22.16 -3.87 35.27
CA ALA A 1036 22.22 -2.96 36.41
C ALA A 1036 21.99 -1.54 35.92
N ILE A 1037 20.93 -0.88 36.39
CA ILE A 1037 20.54 0.45 35.92
C ILE A 1037 20.81 1.46 37.02
N TRP A 1038 21.53 2.54 36.69
CA TRP A 1038 21.84 3.59 37.64
C TRP A 1038 20.69 4.61 37.79
N PHE A 1039 20.32 4.91 39.04
CA PHE A 1039 19.30 5.92 39.37
C PHE A 1039 19.91 7.03 40.23
N ALA A 1040 19.70 8.28 39.82
CA ALA A 1040 20.28 9.43 40.52
C ALA A 1040 19.69 9.65 41.92
N LYS A 1041 18.41 9.32 42.13
CA LYS A 1041 17.69 9.55 43.38
C LYS A 1041 17.46 8.22 44.11
N PRO A 1042 17.53 8.20 45.45
CA PRO A 1042 17.27 7.00 46.27
C PRO A 1042 15.75 6.78 46.46
N GLU A 1043 14.99 6.82 45.36
CA GLU A 1043 13.57 6.49 45.36
C GLU A 1043 13.37 4.97 45.41
N ARG A 1044 12.18 4.50 45.84
CA ARG A 1044 11.86 3.08 45.76
C ARG A 1044 11.60 2.72 44.30
N LEU A 1045 12.19 1.62 43.85
CA LEU A 1045 11.99 1.08 42.51
C LEU A 1045 11.30 -0.27 42.64
N ASP A 1046 10.06 -0.36 42.17
CA ASP A 1046 9.29 -1.59 42.19
C ASP A 1046 9.35 -2.27 40.81
N VAL A 1047 9.63 -3.56 40.80
CA VAL A 1047 9.75 -4.37 39.59
C VAL A 1047 8.52 -5.25 39.43
N TYR A 1048 7.98 -5.31 38.22
CA TYR A 1048 6.79 -6.08 37.89
C TYR A 1048 7.01 -6.95 36.66
N GLN A 1049 6.36 -8.12 36.66
CA GLN A 1049 6.19 -8.97 35.49
C GLN A 1049 4.68 -9.16 35.27
N GLU A 1050 4.15 -8.77 34.11
CA GLU A 1050 2.71 -8.92 33.80
C GLU A 1050 1.80 -8.32 34.90
N GLN A 1051 2.17 -7.15 35.45
CA GLN A 1051 1.54 -6.47 36.60
C GLN A 1051 1.67 -7.17 37.97
N ILE A 1052 2.39 -8.29 38.06
CA ILE A 1052 2.69 -8.97 39.32
C ILE A 1052 3.98 -8.39 39.91
N TYR A 1053 3.92 -7.95 41.17
CA TYR A 1053 5.09 -7.40 41.87
C TYR A 1053 6.12 -8.50 42.17
N VAL A 1054 7.36 -8.27 41.75
CA VAL A 1054 8.48 -9.17 42.03
C VAL A 1054 9.29 -8.60 43.18
N HIS A 1055 9.20 -9.25 44.34
CA HIS A 1055 9.94 -8.84 45.54
C HIS A 1055 11.45 -8.85 45.29
N PRO A 1056 12.22 -7.87 45.82
CA PRO A 1056 13.67 -7.89 45.72
C PRO A 1056 14.25 -9.07 46.52
N GLU A 1057 15.42 -9.55 46.13
CA GLU A 1057 16.10 -10.73 46.74
C GLU A 1057 16.41 -10.55 48.24
N ASN A 1058 16.45 -9.30 48.73
CA ASN A 1058 16.64 -8.99 50.15
C ASN A 1058 15.32 -8.77 50.91
N ALA A 1059 14.16 -9.01 50.29
CA ALA A 1059 12.86 -8.85 50.92
C ALA A 1059 12.61 -9.91 52.01
N TYR A 1060 11.95 -9.51 53.09
CA TYR A 1060 11.39 -10.39 54.09
C TYR A 1060 10.08 -9.83 54.61
N TYR A 1061 9.17 -10.71 55.03
CA TYR A 1061 7.93 -10.31 55.65
C TYR A 1061 8.15 -10.10 57.16
N ASP A 1062 8.01 -8.87 57.63
CA ASP A 1062 8.01 -8.54 59.06
C ASP A 1062 6.66 -8.96 59.63
N THR A 1063 6.61 -10.13 60.28
CA THR A 1063 5.39 -10.71 60.84
C THR A 1063 4.78 -9.85 61.96
N VAL A 1064 5.60 -9.06 62.65
CA VAL A 1064 5.16 -8.18 63.74
C VAL A 1064 4.45 -6.96 63.18
N ARG A 1065 5.04 -6.33 62.15
CA ARG A 1065 4.50 -5.13 61.52
C ARG A 1065 3.53 -5.40 60.38
N LYS A 1066 3.41 -6.66 59.94
CA LYS A 1066 2.62 -7.09 58.77
C LYS A 1066 2.98 -6.31 57.50
N VAL A 1067 4.27 -6.03 57.30
CA VAL A 1067 4.79 -5.32 56.12
C VAL A 1067 6.01 -6.04 55.54
N TRP A 1068 6.20 -5.91 54.23
CA TRP A 1068 7.43 -6.34 53.57
C TRP A 1068 8.53 -5.30 53.80
N ASN A 1069 9.72 -5.77 54.18
CA ASN A 1069 10.89 -4.93 54.43
C ASN A 1069 12.14 -5.58 53.80
N THR A 1070 13.25 -4.84 53.70
CA THR A 1070 14.48 -5.27 53.02
C THR A 1070 15.66 -5.39 53.98
N ARG A 1071 16.48 -6.43 53.82
CA ARG A 1071 17.73 -6.60 54.57
C ARG A 1071 18.87 -5.80 53.91
N ARG A 1072 19.75 -5.23 54.73
CA ARG A 1072 21.02 -4.67 54.24
C ARG A 1072 22.05 -5.80 54.10
N PRO A 1073 22.86 -5.82 53.03
CA PRO A 1073 23.97 -6.76 52.94
C PRO A 1073 24.99 -6.48 54.05
N ALA A 1074 25.62 -7.54 54.57
CA ALA A 1074 26.76 -7.40 55.46
C ALA A 1074 27.95 -6.83 54.69
N SER A 1075 28.78 -6.00 55.34
CA SER A 1075 29.97 -5.41 54.71
C SER A 1075 30.96 -6.46 54.17
N SER A 1076 30.96 -7.68 54.74
CA SER A 1076 31.77 -8.82 54.28
C SER A 1076 31.23 -9.49 53.00
N THR A 1077 29.96 -9.28 52.65
CA THR A 1077 29.28 -9.91 51.51
C THR A 1077 28.35 -8.90 50.82
N PRO A 1078 28.89 -7.80 50.26
CA PRO A 1078 28.10 -6.71 49.67
C PRO A 1078 27.19 -7.17 48.52
N ASP A 1079 27.57 -8.26 47.86
CA ASP A 1079 26.91 -8.79 46.66
C ASP A 1079 25.91 -9.92 46.95
N GLN A 1080 25.69 -10.28 48.21
CA GLN A 1080 24.86 -11.44 48.62
C GLN A 1080 23.45 -11.45 48.01
N TYR A 1081 22.86 -10.28 47.80
CA TYR A 1081 21.49 -10.14 47.29
C TYR A 1081 21.42 -9.79 45.80
N LYS A 1082 22.56 -9.71 45.09
CA LYS A 1082 22.52 -9.50 43.64
C LYS A 1082 21.82 -10.72 43.00
N PRO A 1083 20.80 -10.51 42.15
CA PRO A 1083 20.11 -11.62 41.51
C PRO A 1083 21.11 -12.43 40.66
N PRO A 1084 21.01 -13.77 40.70
CA PRO A 1084 21.88 -14.62 39.90
C PRO A 1084 21.60 -14.38 38.41
N ILE A 1085 22.67 -14.46 37.60
CA ILE A 1085 22.56 -14.23 36.15
C ILE A 1085 21.69 -15.29 35.47
N ASP A 1086 21.69 -16.50 35.99
CA ASP A 1086 20.92 -17.66 35.56
C ASP A 1086 19.59 -17.80 36.31
N SER A 1087 19.13 -16.74 36.99
CA SER A 1087 17.83 -16.70 37.67
C SER A 1087 16.72 -17.19 36.76
N LYS A 1088 15.85 -18.05 37.30
CA LYS A 1088 14.65 -18.53 36.62
C LYS A 1088 13.46 -17.57 36.78
N VAL A 1089 13.62 -16.53 37.61
CA VAL A 1089 12.59 -15.54 37.88
C VAL A 1089 12.85 -14.32 37.00
N ASN A 1090 11.94 -14.07 36.06
CA ASN A 1090 11.97 -12.86 35.25
C ASN A 1090 11.66 -11.65 36.13
N GLY A 1091 12.55 -10.66 36.17
CA GLY A 1091 12.43 -9.52 37.08
C GLY A 1091 13.01 -9.75 38.47
N ALA A 1092 13.76 -10.84 38.71
CA ALA A 1092 14.55 -11.00 39.93
C ALA A 1092 15.45 -9.78 40.12
N ASN A 1093 15.36 -9.11 41.27
CA ASN A 1093 15.90 -7.76 41.41
C ASN A 1093 16.51 -7.44 42.78
N TYR A 1094 17.41 -6.46 42.79
CA TYR A 1094 18.02 -5.91 44.01
C TYR A 1094 18.56 -4.50 43.74
N ILE A 1095 18.25 -3.55 44.62
CA ILE A 1095 18.79 -2.19 44.58
C ILE A 1095 19.94 -2.05 45.58
N ASP A 1096 21.15 -1.77 45.08
CA ASP A 1096 22.25 -1.35 45.94
C ASP A 1096 22.18 0.17 46.12
N LEU A 1097 21.84 0.59 47.34
CA LEU A 1097 21.71 2.01 47.68
C LEU A 1097 23.05 2.76 47.75
N THR A 1098 24.19 2.04 47.84
CA THR A 1098 25.53 2.63 47.88
C THR A 1098 25.96 3.07 46.48
N THR A 1099 25.86 2.15 45.52
CA THR A 1099 26.20 2.41 44.10
C THR A 1099 25.04 3.02 43.32
N ARG A 1100 23.82 2.96 43.87
CA ARG A 1100 22.55 3.36 43.25
C ARG A 1100 22.19 2.57 41.99
N LEU A 1101 22.61 1.31 41.95
CA LEU A 1101 22.35 0.38 40.84
C LEU A 1101 21.22 -0.58 41.17
N LEU A 1102 20.17 -0.57 40.34
CA LEU A 1102 19.12 -1.58 40.36
C LEU A 1102 19.52 -2.75 39.47
N TYR A 1103 19.88 -3.87 40.08
CA TYR A 1103 20.15 -5.13 39.41
C TYR A 1103 18.84 -5.83 39.08
N ILE A 1104 18.69 -6.31 37.85
CA ILE A 1104 17.52 -7.06 37.35
C ILE A 1104 17.98 -8.17 36.43
N THR A 1105 17.46 -9.40 36.61
CA THR A 1105 17.60 -10.46 35.61
C THR A 1105 16.35 -10.52 34.73
N VAL A 1106 16.53 -10.32 33.42
CA VAL A 1106 15.50 -10.43 32.38
C VAL A 1106 15.60 -11.81 31.72
N VAL A 1107 14.48 -12.54 31.64
CA VAL A 1107 14.42 -13.95 31.22
C VAL A 1107 13.40 -14.12 30.08
N GLY A 1108 13.87 -14.61 28.93
CA GLY A 1108 13.02 -14.84 27.76
C GLY A 1108 12.30 -13.58 27.25
N THR A 1109 11.22 -13.77 26.47
CA THR A 1109 10.52 -12.66 25.79
C THR A 1109 9.53 -11.87 26.62
N LYS A 1110 9.20 -12.31 27.85
CA LYS A 1110 8.24 -11.59 28.69
C LYS A 1110 8.87 -10.29 29.22
N PRO A 1111 8.22 -9.12 29.07
CA PRO A 1111 8.80 -7.86 29.52
C PRO A 1111 8.84 -7.74 31.04
N VAL A 1112 9.73 -6.86 31.52
CA VAL A 1112 9.85 -6.47 32.93
C VAL A 1112 9.61 -4.97 33.04
N ASP A 1113 8.67 -4.57 33.90
CA ASP A 1113 8.33 -3.17 34.17
C ASP A 1113 9.01 -2.70 35.46
N ILE A 1114 9.58 -1.49 35.45
CA ILE A 1114 10.18 -0.83 36.61
C ILE A 1114 9.38 0.44 36.86
N LYS A 1115 8.86 0.61 38.09
CA LYS A 1115 8.06 1.77 38.50
C LYS A 1115 8.72 2.46 39.69
N THR A 1116 8.99 3.75 39.55
CA THR A 1116 9.51 4.58 40.63
C THR A 1116 8.36 5.00 41.54
N VAL A 1117 8.43 4.58 42.79
CA VAL A 1117 7.45 4.92 43.83
C VAL A 1117 8.04 6.02 44.70
N PRO A 1118 7.35 7.17 44.84
CA PRO A 1118 7.79 8.23 45.74
C PRO A 1118 7.75 7.71 47.17
N MET A 1119 8.91 7.62 47.82
CA MET A 1119 9.02 7.27 49.23
C MET A 1119 10.02 8.19 49.92
N ILE A 1120 9.79 8.44 51.21
CA ILE A 1120 10.78 9.07 52.08
C ILE A 1120 11.69 7.95 52.59
N LEU A 1121 12.92 7.88 52.06
CA LEU A 1121 13.92 6.95 52.55
C LEU A 1121 14.55 7.52 53.83
N LEU A 1122 14.08 7.07 54.99
CA LEU A 1122 14.73 7.35 56.27
C LEU A 1122 15.90 6.38 56.43
N THR A 1123 17.08 6.76 55.93
CA THR A 1123 18.32 6.05 56.22
C THR A 1123 18.71 6.30 57.67
N ILE A 1124 18.42 5.36 58.57
CA ILE A 1124 19.28 4.84 59.66
C ILE A 1124 18.42 3.90 60.54
N GLY A 1125 19.03 2.78 61.00
CA GLY A 1125 18.37 1.67 61.67
C GLY A 1125 17.80 2.02 63.04
N PHE A 1126 16.56 2.50 63.05
CA PHE A 1126 15.67 2.45 64.21
C PHE A 1126 14.45 1.59 63.85
N PRO A 1127 13.90 0.78 64.77
CA PRO A 1127 12.54 0.28 64.58
C PRO A 1127 11.58 1.47 64.39
N ALA A 1128 10.58 1.32 63.52
CA ALA A 1128 9.59 2.38 63.25
C ALA A 1128 9.04 2.97 64.56
N VAL A 1129 9.17 4.29 64.73
CA VAL A 1129 8.74 5.06 65.91
C VAL A 1129 7.53 5.90 65.49
N SER A 1130 6.49 5.99 66.33
CA SER A 1130 5.31 6.81 66.00
C SER A 1130 5.66 8.30 66.00
N ILE A 1131 4.87 9.14 65.31
CA ILE A 1131 5.04 10.62 65.33
C ILE A 1131 5.08 11.13 66.77
N ASN A 1132 4.23 10.60 67.65
CA ASN A 1132 4.18 11.01 69.05
C ASN A 1132 5.43 10.60 69.84
N ASP A 1133 6.05 9.47 69.50
CA ASP A 1133 7.25 8.96 70.18
C ASP A 1133 8.54 9.62 69.65
N PHE A 1134 8.56 10.05 68.38
CA PHE A 1134 9.69 10.79 67.80
C PHE A 1134 9.79 12.21 68.37
N PHE A 1135 8.64 12.89 68.54
CA PHE A 1135 8.53 14.24 69.11
C PHE A 1135 8.34 14.25 70.64
N GLY A 1136 8.54 13.12 71.32
CA GLY A 1136 8.44 13.00 72.78
C GLY A 1136 9.65 13.58 73.55
N GLU A 1137 9.73 13.30 74.85
CA GLU A 1137 10.73 13.90 75.77
C GLU A 1137 12.20 13.65 75.39
N ALA A 1138 12.48 12.64 74.55
CA ALA A 1138 13.82 12.30 74.09
C ALA A 1138 14.25 12.99 72.78
N LEU A 1139 13.49 13.98 72.26
CA LEU A 1139 13.70 14.61 70.95
C LEU A 1139 15.15 15.07 70.67
N VAL A 1140 15.82 15.72 71.62
CA VAL A 1140 17.21 16.20 71.45
C VAL A 1140 18.19 15.02 71.37
N GLN A 1141 17.99 13.98 72.19
CA GLN A 1141 18.78 12.76 72.17
C GLN A 1141 18.57 11.99 70.84
N ASN A 1142 17.32 11.93 70.38
CA ASN A 1142 16.92 11.30 69.14
C ASN A 1142 17.52 12.04 67.92
N LEU A 1143 17.48 13.38 67.91
CA LEU A 1143 18.10 14.19 66.85
C LEU A 1143 19.64 14.13 66.87
N ALA A 1144 20.26 14.08 68.06
CA ALA A 1144 21.71 13.95 68.21
C ALA A 1144 22.22 12.61 67.65
N THR A 1145 21.48 11.55 67.94
CA THR A 1145 21.73 10.20 67.43
C THR A 1145 21.41 10.10 65.94
N TYR A 1146 20.34 10.76 65.48
CA TYR A 1146 19.90 10.79 64.07
C TYR A 1146 20.87 11.52 63.14
N LEU A 1147 21.43 12.67 63.57
CA LEU A 1147 22.33 13.50 62.77
C LEU A 1147 23.81 13.16 62.97
N ASN A 1148 24.13 12.24 63.89
CA ASN A 1148 25.49 11.92 64.34
C ASN A 1148 26.29 13.16 64.81
N VAL A 1149 25.64 14.00 65.63
CA VAL A 1149 26.22 15.23 66.19
C VAL A 1149 26.01 15.20 67.71
N PRO A 1150 26.97 15.61 68.56
CA PRO A 1150 26.78 15.62 70.00
C PRO A 1150 25.53 16.41 70.42
N SER A 1151 24.77 15.92 71.40
CA SER A 1151 23.48 16.50 71.81
C SER A 1151 23.55 17.98 72.21
N TYR A 1152 24.70 18.46 72.65
CA TYR A 1152 24.93 19.88 72.98
C TYR A 1152 25.01 20.81 71.75
N LYS A 1153 25.21 20.26 70.53
CA LYS A 1153 25.19 21.03 69.27
C LYS A 1153 23.78 21.22 68.70
N ILE A 1154 22.76 20.64 69.33
CA ILE A 1154 21.36 20.71 68.90
C ILE A 1154 20.59 21.57 69.88
N ARG A 1155 19.93 22.62 69.38
CA ARG A 1155 19.05 23.48 70.16
C ARG A 1155 17.65 23.46 69.59
N VAL A 1156 16.68 23.17 70.45
CA VAL A 1156 15.25 23.30 70.14
C VAL A 1156 14.84 24.71 70.53
N VAL A 1157 14.35 25.49 69.57
CA VAL A 1157 13.88 26.86 69.82
C VAL A 1157 12.37 26.89 69.74
N ASP A 1158 11.73 27.37 70.80
CA ASP A 1158 10.29 27.51 70.87
C ASP A 1158 9.88 28.85 70.24
N VAL A 1159 9.20 28.81 69.10
CA VAL A 1159 8.77 30.02 68.39
C VAL A 1159 7.34 30.34 68.80
N VAL A 1160 7.19 31.16 69.84
CA VAL A 1160 5.88 31.73 70.20
C VAL A 1160 5.68 33.04 69.44
N ARG A 1161 4.67 33.10 68.58
CA ARG A 1161 4.29 34.31 67.87
C ARG A 1161 3.36 35.16 68.74
N GLU A 1162 3.71 36.44 68.92
CA GLU A 1162 2.85 37.41 69.58
C GLU A 1162 1.66 37.76 68.66
N THR A 1163 0.44 37.57 69.16
CA THR A 1163 -0.89 37.92 68.61
C THR A 1163 -1.61 36.95 67.64
N SER A 1164 -2.61 36.25 68.19
CA SER A 1164 -4.01 36.07 67.71
C SER A 1164 -4.58 34.64 67.87
N ARG A 1165 -5.83 34.59 68.35
CA ARG A 1165 -6.58 33.39 68.78
C ARG A 1165 -7.22 32.63 67.58
N ARG A 1166 -6.67 31.48 67.17
CA ARG A 1166 -7.41 30.21 66.88
C ARG A 1166 -6.50 29.10 66.29
N ARG A 1167 -6.56 27.95 66.96
CA ARG A 1167 -6.12 26.56 66.66
C ARG A 1167 -4.67 26.31 66.16
N ARG A 1168 -3.99 25.54 67.02
CA ARG A 1168 -2.62 25.01 67.01
C ARG A 1168 -2.17 24.37 65.68
N ASP A 1169 -1.00 24.79 65.22
CA ASP A 1169 0.02 23.92 64.63
C ASP A 1169 1.39 24.36 65.19
N LEU A 1170 2.08 23.47 65.91
CA LEU A 1170 3.44 23.69 66.41
C LEU A 1170 4.39 23.67 65.21
N ARG A 1171 5.10 24.78 64.95
CA ARG A 1171 6.22 24.81 63.99
C ARG A 1171 7.53 24.91 64.77
N TYR A 1172 8.30 23.83 64.77
CA TYR A 1172 9.67 23.83 65.26
C TYR A 1172 10.62 24.27 64.14
N LEU A 1173 11.54 25.19 64.45
CA LEU A 1173 12.65 25.56 63.57
C LEU A 1173 13.95 25.07 64.22
N PHE A 1174 14.82 24.40 63.47
CA PHE A 1174 16.08 23.84 63.96
C PHE A 1174 17.27 24.61 63.38
N PHE A 1175 18.24 24.96 64.23
CA PHE A 1175 19.53 25.50 63.81
C PHE A 1175 20.62 24.47 64.09
N ILE A 1176 21.43 24.17 63.08
CA ILE A 1176 22.63 23.34 63.20
C ILE A 1176 23.82 24.30 63.07
N GLY A 1177 24.57 24.49 64.16
CA GLY A 1177 25.87 25.15 64.08
C GLY A 1177 26.87 24.19 63.44
N ILE A 1178 27.28 24.48 62.20
CA ILE A 1178 28.32 23.73 61.48
C ILE A 1178 29.65 23.88 62.24
#